data_AF-A0A517P6I6-F1
#
_entry.id   AF-A0A517P6I6-F1
#
_cell.length_a   1.000
_cell.length_b   1.000
_cell.length_c   1.000
_cell.angle_alpha   90.00
_cell.angle_beta   90.00
_cell.angle_gamma   90.00
#
_symmetry.space_group_name_H-M   'P 1'
#
loop_
_entity.id
_entity.type
_entity.pdbx_description
1 polymer ?
#
loop_
_entity_poly.entity_id
_entity_poly.type
_entity_poly.pdbx_seq_one_letter_code
_entity_poly.pdbx_strand_id
1 'polypeptide(L)'
;MRFHLVPVVVVVQGVLTVAAPAWGQAAGPALIAAPPRPLQTDAPAGGAGLFVGVNRFSDPSGAVSDLRYAVNDAVGLAHLFALELDLIPAKNCTLALSGEPDGERGQAELKALTAAGAQVTGATKSEILDGLFRACDAAAQAVGPAAGQAAGPAGAENAAARAPLVISLSSHGFDDAGTPFVMPSDGRRRRLGVTALPLSIVEDEAGRSRAGHRLLLVDACQERIGGTKAVGAAGTVAAMSPAFAAALAKPTGQVKIASCAAGQVSVEVPSLRHGVFTKAFLDCLRGAAGDRDGDGVISLGDVEPVMEARVKALIADYNQGLPEGRRIEQSPAFYGPLAARRLPLAVPATDVAALIAQLAAQTSPDGYPPVLHDRVAAALQGQADPRLHRAAEQFAAGGDAFTFRAVAEALLTGRKVVTVAADGSGDVRTVAEALAKVADDGRVRVLPGTYREEPLVIDRPVTLEGVGPREEIEIQCATGYPVWLTATGAVVRGLSLTCTAPARLNAEGEPVETFEAIYVTAGRPTIEDCFLRSEFGGGVGVQGAGAEPTVRNCVVEDAGLNGIHIADGAGGFYAGCVVRRAKGIGFAAAGAGTAPTVRNCSAEDGEGNGLVILDGAAGTYEGCVFKRHKGPSIAVAGAGTAPSLKNCSAEDGAHGLYIGGGAAGSYQDCAFTGDALASIFVEGAGTAPTLTNCSVVGGKDTGLLIHDGAAGVFEGCTFKDHQYAGVTLQDAGTRPTLRRCTIAGNGYQAIWVRAGAGATVENCDLSGNVRGPTFLDEGAGSLDITPSAMIPPAPGVFPPAPGGLPPAPPAPFDPPAPPAPPEFLDAPAPPASPEILDPPAPPAPPGGG
;
A
#
# COMPACT_ATOMS: atom_id res chain seq x y z
N MET A 1 27.72 -32.32 25.95
CA MET A 1 26.97 -33.20 25.05
C MET A 1 25.86 -32.42 24.35
N ARG A 2 26.13 -31.95 23.12
CA ARG A 2 25.14 -31.57 22.11
C ARG A 2 25.81 -31.83 20.76
N PHE A 3 25.29 -32.77 19.98
CA PHE A 3 25.86 -33.15 18.68
C PHE A 3 25.26 -32.29 17.56
N HIS A 4 26.14 -31.78 16.72
CA HIS A 4 25.86 -31.17 15.43
C HIS A 4 25.44 -32.24 14.41
N LEU A 5 24.44 -31.93 13.58
CA LEU A 5 24.15 -32.64 12.34
C LEU A 5 24.25 -31.63 11.19
N VAL A 6 25.34 -31.76 10.44
CA VAL A 6 25.60 -31.10 9.16
C VAL A 6 25.00 -31.97 8.06
N PRO A 7 24.25 -31.43 7.07
CA PRO A 7 23.93 -32.18 5.87
C PRO A 7 25.16 -32.24 4.96
N VAL A 8 25.65 -33.45 4.73
CA VAL A 8 26.63 -33.80 3.71
C VAL A 8 25.94 -33.81 2.34
N VAL A 9 26.48 -33.06 1.37
CA VAL A 9 26.10 -33.17 -0.04
C VAL A 9 26.85 -34.35 -0.64
N VAL A 10 26.12 -35.42 -0.99
CA VAL A 10 26.64 -36.53 -1.80
C VAL A 10 26.22 -36.29 -3.25
N VAL A 11 27.19 -36.02 -4.13
CA VAL A 11 26.99 -35.96 -5.57
C VAL A 11 27.16 -37.37 -6.14
N VAL A 12 26.05 -37.99 -6.55
CA VAL A 12 26.07 -39.18 -7.41
C VAL A 12 24.99 -39.03 -8.49
N GLN A 13 25.45 -38.95 -9.75
CA GLN A 13 24.69 -39.06 -11.00
C GLN A 13 23.56 -38.05 -11.28
N GLY A 14 23.93 -36.79 -11.55
CA GLY A 14 23.57 -36.12 -12.81
C GLY A 14 22.11 -35.96 -13.28
N VAL A 15 21.08 -36.00 -12.41
CA VAL A 15 19.71 -35.61 -12.77
C VAL A 15 19.09 -34.77 -11.66
N LEU A 16 18.84 -33.49 -11.94
CA LEU A 16 18.06 -32.61 -11.06
C LEU A 16 16.57 -32.86 -11.34
N THR A 17 15.88 -33.56 -10.44
CA THR A 17 14.41 -33.61 -10.44
C THR A 17 13.90 -32.40 -9.66
N VAL A 18 13.27 -31.46 -10.36
CA VAL A 18 12.58 -30.32 -9.72
C VAL A 18 11.22 -30.80 -9.23
N ALA A 19 11.03 -30.77 -7.90
CA ALA A 19 9.74 -31.02 -7.27
C ALA A 19 8.74 -29.89 -7.63
N ALA A 20 7.48 -30.27 -7.91
CA ALA A 20 6.40 -29.32 -8.19
C ALA A 20 6.22 -28.30 -7.04
N PRO A 21 5.96 -27.02 -7.32
CA PRO A 21 5.77 -26.02 -6.27
C PRO A 21 4.48 -26.30 -5.49
N ALA A 22 4.60 -26.29 -4.17
CA ALA A 22 3.46 -26.37 -3.25
C ALA A 22 2.64 -25.07 -3.32
N TRP A 23 1.36 -25.19 -3.68
CA TRP A 23 0.41 -24.09 -3.68
C TRP A 23 -0.01 -23.83 -2.23
N GLY A 24 0.67 -22.90 -1.56
CA GLY A 24 0.38 -22.54 -0.18
C GLY A 24 0.61 -21.05 0.07
N GLN A 25 -0.50 -20.33 0.27
CA GLN A 25 -0.62 -19.00 0.88
C GLN A 25 -0.12 -17.79 0.07
N ALA A 26 -1.02 -17.22 -0.74
CA ALA A 26 -1.38 -15.80 -0.73
C ALA A 26 -2.45 -15.59 -1.81
N ALA A 27 -3.54 -14.89 -1.49
CA ALA A 27 -4.49 -14.41 -2.48
C ALA A 27 -3.75 -13.46 -3.45
N GLY A 28 -3.60 -13.86 -4.71
CA GLY A 28 -3.05 -13.07 -5.81
C GLY A 28 -4.03 -13.03 -6.98
N PRO A 29 -3.97 -12.00 -7.85
CA PRO A 29 -4.94 -11.77 -8.90
C PRO A 29 -4.89 -12.89 -9.96
N ALA A 30 -6.02 -13.11 -10.63
CA ALA A 30 -6.29 -14.21 -11.53
C ALA A 30 -5.17 -14.46 -12.57
N LEU A 31 -4.77 -15.73 -12.70
CA LEU A 31 -3.89 -16.25 -13.75
C LEU A 31 -4.42 -15.87 -15.14
N ILE A 32 -3.65 -15.09 -15.93
CA ILE A 32 -3.92 -14.86 -17.35
C ILE A 32 -2.70 -15.33 -18.16
N ALA A 33 -2.70 -16.58 -18.57
CA ALA A 33 -1.88 -17.02 -19.70
C ALA A 33 -2.62 -16.71 -21.01
N ALA A 34 -1.90 -16.62 -22.13
CA ALA A 34 -2.53 -16.37 -23.43
C ALA A 34 -3.51 -17.52 -23.76
N PRO A 35 -4.73 -17.22 -24.25
CA PRO A 35 -5.65 -18.28 -24.65
C PRO A 35 -4.97 -19.12 -25.73
N PRO A 36 -4.97 -20.45 -25.58
CA PRO A 36 -4.32 -21.33 -26.53
C PRO A 36 -5.04 -21.25 -27.89
N ARG A 37 -4.29 -21.48 -28.97
CA ARG A 37 -4.83 -21.37 -30.33
C ARG A 37 -5.61 -22.63 -30.72
N PRO A 38 -6.62 -22.52 -31.60
CA PRO A 38 -7.22 -23.69 -32.24
C PRO A 38 -6.18 -24.63 -32.85
N LEU A 39 -6.45 -25.94 -32.83
CA LEU A 39 -5.59 -26.95 -33.48
C LEU A 39 -5.48 -26.76 -35.00
N GLN A 40 -6.48 -26.11 -35.59
CA GLN A 40 -6.65 -25.93 -37.02
C GLN A 40 -7.57 -24.73 -37.28
N THR A 41 -7.56 -24.20 -38.51
CA THR A 41 -8.32 -22.99 -38.87
C THR A 41 -9.82 -23.22 -39.05
N ASP A 42 -10.25 -24.47 -39.19
CA ASP A 42 -11.66 -24.85 -39.33
C ASP A 42 -11.94 -26.12 -38.50
N ALA A 43 -13.10 -26.16 -37.86
CA ALA A 43 -13.52 -27.31 -37.08
C ALA A 43 -13.68 -28.58 -37.94
N PRO A 44 -13.27 -29.75 -37.43
CA PRO A 44 -13.35 -30.99 -38.19
C PRO A 44 -14.82 -31.32 -38.43
N ALA A 45 -15.19 -31.67 -39.67
CA ALA A 45 -16.60 -31.83 -40.07
C ALA A 45 -17.40 -32.84 -39.22
N GLY A 46 -16.71 -33.80 -38.58
CA GLY A 46 -17.30 -34.77 -37.66
C GLY A 46 -17.38 -34.36 -36.20
N GLY A 47 -16.93 -33.16 -35.84
CA GLY A 47 -16.97 -32.69 -34.45
C GLY A 47 -18.43 -32.52 -34.07
N ALA A 48 -18.81 -32.99 -32.89
CA ALA A 48 -20.20 -32.87 -32.43
C ALA A 48 -20.27 -32.64 -30.92
N GLY A 49 -21.27 -31.86 -30.51
CA GLY A 49 -21.40 -31.41 -29.12
C GLY A 49 -22.83 -31.46 -28.61
N LEU A 50 -23.04 -32.04 -27.42
CA LEU A 50 -24.25 -31.86 -26.63
C LEU A 50 -23.91 -31.17 -25.32
N PHE A 51 -24.48 -30.00 -25.06
CA PHE A 51 -24.25 -29.22 -23.85
C PHE A 51 -25.58 -29.01 -23.11
N VAL A 52 -25.76 -29.68 -21.97
CA VAL A 52 -27.00 -29.67 -21.18
C VAL A 52 -26.82 -28.78 -19.96
N GLY A 53 -27.71 -27.80 -19.79
CA GLY A 53 -27.73 -26.89 -18.65
C GLY A 53 -29.14 -26.69 -18.11
N VAL A 54 -29.41 -27.19 -16.91
CA VAL A 54 -30.76 -27.18 -16.32
C VAL A 54 -30.79 -26.30 -15.07
N ASN A 55 -31.19 -25.04 -15.22
CA ASN A 55 -31.42 -24.13 -14.09
C ASN A 55 -32.80 -24.37 -13.47
N ARG A 56 -33.85 -24.59 -14.29
CA ARG A 56 -35.24 -24.70 -13.83
C ARG A 56 -35.80 -26.11 -13.99
N PHE A 57 -36.52 -26.58 -12.96
CA PHE A 57 -37.16 -27.88 -12.94
C PHE A 57 -38.68 -27.78 -12.77
N SER A 58 -39.42 -28.60 -13.50
CA SER A 58 -40.89 -28.65 -13.52
C SER A 58 -41.47 -29.58 -12.45
N ASP A 59 -40.73 -29.90 -11.39
CA ASP A 59 -41.18 -30.80 -10.32
C ASP A 59 -42.14 -30.04 -9.37
N PRO A 60 -43.46 -30.30 -9.40
CA PRO A 60 -44.43 -29.58 -8.58
C PRO A 60 -44.29 -29.88 -7.08
N SER A 61 -43.51 -30.91 -6.72
CA SER A 61 -43.27 -31.26 -5.31
C SER A 61 -42.20 -30.40 -4.63
N GLY A 62 -41.48 -29.56 -5.39
CA GLY A 62 -40.36 -28.76 -4.89
C GLY A 62 -39.18 -29.60 -4.38
N ALA A 63 -39.15 -30.90 -4.71
CA ALA A 63 -38.13 -31.84 -4.25
C ALA A 63 -36.82 -31.78 -5.04
N VAL A 64 -36.76 -30.95 -6.08
CA VAL A 64 -35.58 -30.62 -6.87
C VAL A 64 -35.45 -29.10 -6.85
N SER A 65 -34.34 -28.57 -6.30
CA SER A 65 -34.09 -27.13 -6.27
C SER A 65 -33.67 -26.60 -7.64
N ASP A 66 -34.00 -25.34 -7.94
CA ASP A 66 -33.42 -24.67 -9.10
C ASP A 66 -31.91 -24.43 -8.91
N LEU A 67 -31.18 -24.49 -10.01
CA LEU A 67 -29.77 -24.14 -10.14
C LEU A 67 -29.62 -22.74 -10.72
N ARG A 68 -28.50 -22.08 -10.44
CA ARG A 68 -28.28 -20.70 -10.91
C ARG A 68 -27.37 -20.64 -12.13
N TYR A 69 -26.36 -21.49 -12.19
CA TYR A 69 -25.30 -21.38 -13.20
C TYR A 69 -25.13 -22.59 -14.12
N ALA A 70 -26.00 -23.60 -14.04
CA ALA A 70 -25.93 -24.76 -14.93
C ALA A 70 -26.09 -24.39 -16.41
N VAL A 71 -26.92 -23.39 -16.73
CA VAL A 71 -27.03 -22.83 -18.09
C VAL A 71 -25.74 -22.10 -18.50
N ASN A 72 -25.13 -21.31 -17.61
CA ASN A 72 -23.85 -20.64 -17.87
C ASN A 72 -22.75 -21.66 -18.18
N ASP A 73 -22.71 -22.77 -17.46
CA ASP A 73 -21.74 -23.84 -17.66
C ASP A 73 -21.87 -24.49 -19.04
N ALA A 74 -23.10 -24.82 -19.45
CA ALA A 74 -23.37 -25.38 -20.77
C ALA A 74 -22.99 -24.41 -21.90
N VAL A 75 -23.37 -23.12 -21.76
CA VAL A 75 -23.07 -22.08 -22.76
C VAL A 75 -21.56 -21.82 -22.84
N GLY A 76 -20.88 -21.67 -21.72
CA GLY A 76 -19.44 -21.37 -21.68
C GLY A 76 -18.60 -22.51 -22.27
N LEU A 77 -18.96 -23.77 -21.99
CA LEU A 77 -18.30 -24.93 -22.59
C LEU A 77 -18.59 -25.02 -24.10
N ALA A 78 -19.83 -24.82 -24.52
CA ALA A 78 -20.18 -24.81 -25.94
C ALA A 78 -19.41 -23.73 -26.71
N HIS A 79 -19.31 -22.53 -26.13
CA HIS A 79 -18.58 -21.40 -26.70
C HIS A 79 -17.08 -21.72 -26.83
N LEU A 80 -16.48 -22.28 -25.78
CA LEU A 80 -15.07 -22.70 -25.79
C LEU A 80 -14.80 -23.71 -26.91
N PHE A 81 -15.56 -24.81 -26.97
CA PHE A 81 -15.30 -25.88 -27.93
C PHE A 81 -15.64 -25.51 -29.38
N ALA A 82 -16.64 -24.67 -29.60
CA ALA A 82 -17.14 -24.38 -30.94
C ALA A 82 -16.59 -23.11 -31.57
N LEU A 83 -16.26 -22.07 -30.77
CA LEU A 83 -15.88 -20.75 -31.27
C LEU A 83 -14.50 -20.29 -30.83
N GLU A 84 -14.00 -20.75 -29.67
CA GLU A 84 -12.64 -20.39 -29.21
C GLU A 84 -11.58 -21.38 -29.69
N LEU A 85 -11.88 -22.69 -29.67
CA LEU A 85 -10.94 -23.76 -30.02
C LEU A 85 -11.17 -24.38 -31.41
N ASP A 86 -12.27 -24.03 -32.09
CA ASP A 86 -12.70 -24.63 -33.36
C ASP A 86 -12.61 -26.17 -33.38
N LEU A 87 -13.04 -26.83 -32.30
CA LEU A 87 -13.03 -28.30 -32.20
C LEU A 87 -14.34 -28.92 -32.67
N ILE A 88 -15.43 -28.15 -32.64
CA ILE A 88 -16.77 -28.59 -33.02
C ILE A 88 -17.39 -27.54 -33.94
N PRO A 89 -17.83 -27.87 -35.16
CA PRO A 89 -18.59 -26.94 -35.97
C PRO A 89 -19.84 -26.50 -35.21
N ALA A 90 -20.07 -25.19 -35.06
CA ALA A 90 -21.19 -24.68 -34.25
C ALA A 90 -22.56 -25.28 -34.66
N LYS A 91 -22.79 -25.54 -35.95
CA LYS A 91 -23.99 -26.22 -36.47
C LYS A 91 -24.22 -27.66 -35.94
N ASN A 92 -23.17 -28.31 -35.47
CA ASN A 92 -23.19 -29.64 -34.86
C ASN A 92 -23.26 -29.58 -33.31
N CYS A 93 -23.39 -28.38 -32.74
CA CYS A 93 -23.64 -28.19 -31.31
C CYS A 93 -25.14 -28.13 -31.02
N THR A 94 -25.59 -28.95 -30.08
CA THR A 94 -26.92 -28.82 -29.46
C THR A 94 -26.78 -28.36 -28.02
N LEU A 95 -27.39 -27.24 -27.68
CA LEU A 95 -27.54 -26.74 -26.31
C LEU A 95 -28.95 -27.06 -25.81
N ALA A 96 -29.08 -28.01 -24.89
CA ALA A 96 -30.34 -28.35 -24.25
C ALA A 96 -30.45 -27.57 -22.92
N LEU A 97 -31.21 -26.49 -22.93
CA LEU A 97 -31.23 -25.50 -21.84
C LEU A 97 -32.59 -25.40 -21.16
N SER A 98 -32.61 -25.24 -19.84
CA SER A 98 -33.81 -24.89 -19.07
C SER A 98 -33.52 -23.70 -18.17
N GLY A 99 -33.87 -22.50 -18.63
CA GLY A 99 -33.46 -21.24 -18.01
C GLY A 99 -32.71 -20.36 -19.02
N GLU A 100 -32.33 -19.17 -18.56
CA GLU A 100 -31.49 -18.25 -19.32
C GLU A 100 -30.10 -18.16 -18.68
N PRO A 101 -29.03 -17.89 -19.46
CA PRO A 101 -27.72 -17.62 -18.90
C PRO A 101 -27.73 -16.34 -18.07
N ASP A 102 -27.09 -16.39 -16.91
CA ASP A 102 -26.93 -15.27 -15.99
C ASP A 102 -25.78 -14.36 -16.43
N GLY A 103 -26.06 -13.08 -16.67
CA GLY A 103 -25.06 -12.04 -16.96
C GLY A 103 -24.77 -11.78 -18.43
N GLU A 104 -24.20 -10.59 -18.69
CA GLU A 104 -23.94 -10.08 -20.05
C GLU A 104 -23.04 -11.02 -20.87
N ARG A 105 -22.01 -11.60 -20.25
CA ARG A 105 -21.10 -12.53 -20.91
C ARG A 105 -21.82 -13.79 -21.39
N GLY A 106 -22.56 -14.47 -20.52
CA GLY A 106 -23.27 -15.70 -20.88
C GLY A 106 -24.34 -15.45 -21.95
N GLN A 107 -25.01 -14.29 -21.90
CA GLN A 107 -25.94 -13.87 -22.95
C GLN A 107 -25.25 -13.61 -24.29
N ALA A 108 -24.08 -12.96 -24.28
CA ALA A 108 -23.29 -12.71 -25.47
C ALA A 108 -22.75 -14.01 -26.09
N GLU A 109 -22.23 -14.93 -25.27
CA GLU A 109 -21.73 -16.24 -25.71
C GLU A 109 -22.85 -17.08 -26.34
N LEU A 110 -24.04 -17.12 -25.72
CA LEU A 110 -25.21 -17.81 -26.29
C LEU A 110 -25.63 -17.19 -27.63
N LYS A 111 -25.68 -15.85 -27.69
CA LYS A 111 -26.02 -15.13 -28.93
C LYS A 111 -25.02 -15.44 -30.05
N ALA A 112 -23.72 -15.49 -29.75
CA ALA A 112 -22.68 -15.82 -30.71
C ALA A 112 -22.82 -17.26 -31.23
N LEU A 113 -23.08 -18.22 -30.34
CA LEU A 113 -23.32 -19.62 -30.70
C LEU A 113 -24.54 -19.79 -31.61
N THR A 114 -25.66 -19.16 -31.28
CA THR A 114 -26.87 -19.21 -32.12
C THR A 114 -26.63 -18.55 -33.48
N ALA A 115 -25.90 -17.42 -33.52
CA ALA A 115 -25.53 -16.76 -34.77
C ALA A 115 -24.62 -17.64 -35.64
N ALA A 116 -23.75 -18.46 -35.03
CA ALA A 116 -22.90 -19.43 -35.69
C ALA A 116 -23.62 -20.74 -36.09
N GLY A 117 -24.90 -20.89 -35.75
CA GLY A 117 -25.75 -22.01 -36.17
C GLY A 117 -25.96 -23.11 -35.14
N ALA A 118 -25.54 -22.93 -33.88
CA ALA A 118 -25.82 -23.89 -32.82
C ALA A 118 -27.32 -24.00 -32.53
N GLN A 119 -27.79 -25.23 -32.30
CA GLN A 119 -29.20 -25.51 -32.01
C GLN A 119 -29.46 -25.36 -30.52
N VAL A 120 -30.50 -24.61 -30.15
CA VAL A 120 -30.95 -24.49 -28.76
C VAL A 120 -32.31 -25.18 -28.63
N THR A 121 -32.41 -26.13 -27.70
CA THR A 121 -33.66 -26.83 -27.38
C THR A 121 -34.01 -26.69 -25.91
N GLY A 122 -35.22 -27.09 -25.52
CA GLY A 122 -35.51 -27.32 -24.11
C GLY A 122 -34.66 -28.47 -23.57
N ALA A 123 -34.54 -28.53 -22.24
CA ALA A 123 -33.81 -29.59 -21.54
C ALA A 123 -34.71 -30.68 -20.97
N THR A 124 -35.83 -31.02 -21.63
CA THR A 124 -36.63 -32.18 -21.23
C THR A 124 -35.89 -33.49 -21.54
N LYS A 125 -36.30 -34.60 -20.90
CA LYS A 125 -35.67 -35.91 -21.12
C LYS A 125 -35.60 -36.28 -22.61
N SER A 126 -36.70 -36.06 -23.34
CA SER A 126 -36.78 -36.37 -24.76
C SER A 126 -35.86 -35.48 -25.60
N GLU A 127 -35.83 -34.17 -25.34
CA GLU A 127 -34.99 -33.23 -26.10
C GLU A 127 -33.48 -33.48 -25.85
N ILE A 128 -33.10 -33.85 -24.62
CA ILE A 128 -31.73 -34.23 -24.31
C ILE A 128 -31.34 -35.51 -25.06
N LEU A 129 -32.24 -36.51 -25.12
CA LEU A 129 -32.00 -37.74 -25.89
C LEU A 129 -31.91 -37.45 -27.40
N ASP A 130 -32.79 -36.61 -27.94
CA ASP A 130 -32.75 -36.21 -29.36
C ASP A 130 -31.48 -35.43 -29.70
N GLY A 131 -31.01 -34.57 -28.79
CA GLY A 131 -29.72 -33.90 -28.90
C GLY A 131 -28.54 -34.87 -28.87
N LEU A 132 -28.59 -35.87 -27.99
CA LEU A 132 -27.58 -36.93 -27.86
C LEU A 132 -27.49 -37.75 -29.15
N PHE A 133 -28.62 -38.22 -29.68
CA PHE A 133 -28.64 -38.99 -30.91
C PHE A 133 -28.12 -38.17 -32.09
N ARG A 134 -28.53 -36.90 -32.23
CA ARG A 134 -28.01 -36.00 -33.26
C ARG A 134 -26.49 -35.81 -33.17
N ALA A 135 -25.96 -35.61 -31.95
CA ALA A 135 -24.52 -35.45 -31.77
C ALA A 135 -23.76 -36.74 -32.13
N CYS A 136 -24.27 -37.91 -31.71
CA CYS A 136 -23.69 -39.21 -32.06
C CYS A 136 -23.74 -39.49 -33.57
N ASP A 137 -24.84 -39.15 -34.24
CA ASP A 137 -25.01 -39.33 -35.68
C ASP A 137 -24.08 -38.40 -36.47
N ALA A 138 -23.97 -37.13 -36.06
CA ALA A 138 -23.03 -36.17 -36.66
C ALA A 138 -21.58 -36.65 -36.54
N ALA A 139 -21.21 -37.19 -35.38
CA ALA A 139 -19.89 -37.78 -35.17
C ALA A 139 -19.66 -39.05 -36.00
N ALA A 140 -20.71 -39.82 -36.30
CA ALA A 140 -20.62 -41.04 -37.11
C ALA A 140 -20.47 -40.76 -38.62
N GLN A 141 -21.10 -39.69 -39.14
CA GLN A 141 -21.10 -39.36 -40.57
C GLN A 141 -19.72 -38.93 -41.12
N ALA A 142 -18.78 -38.54 -40.26
CA ALA A 142 -17.44 -38.15 -40.68
C ALA A 142 -16.45 -39.32 -40.88
N VAL A 143 -16.83 -40.54 -40.47
CA VAL A 143 -16.01 -41.74 -40.69
C VAL A 143 -16.44 -42.41 -42.00
N GLY A 144 -15.98 -41.85 -43.13
CA GLY A 144 -16.16 -42.47 -44.45
C GLY A 144 -15.45 -43.84 -44.57
N PRO A 145 -15.82 -44.68 -45.57
CA PRO A 145 -15.37 -46.08 -45.69
C PRO A 145 -13.87 -46.29 -45.96
N ALA A 146 -13.05 -45.25 -45.98
CA ALA A 146 -11.63 -45.30 -46.33
C ALA A 146 -10.67 -45.60 -45.15
N ALA A 147 -11.16 -45.68 -43.91
CA ALA A 147 -10.29 -45.83 -42.73
C ALA A 147 -9.82 -47.29 -42.44
N GLY A 148 -10.21 -48.27 -43.26
CA GLY A 148 -9.98 -49.69 -43.01
C GLY A 148 -8.64 -50.29 -43.47
N GLN A 149 -7.73 -49.53 -44.09
CA GLN A 149 -6.53 -50.12 -44.74
C GLN A 149 -5.18 -49.42 -44.50
N ALA A 150 -5.02 -48.61 -43.45
CA ALA A 150 -3.72 -48.03 -43.12
C ALA A 150 -3.22 -48.47 -41.73
N ALA A 151 -2.81 -49.73 -41.61
CA ALA A 151 -2.02 -50.22 -40.49
C ALA A 151 -0.52 -50.18 -40.88
N GLY A 152 0.10 -49.00 -40.72
CA GLY A 152 1.54 -48.79 -40.87
C GLY A 152 2.06 -47.75 -39.86
N PRO A 153 3.38 -47.67 -39.61
CA PRO A 153 3.97 -46.84 -38.55
C PRO A 153 3.79 -45.32 -38.76
N ALA A 154 3.35 -44.90 -39.95
CA ALA A 154 3.00 -43.52 -40.29
C ALA A 154 1.58 -43.09 -39.85
N GLY A 155 0.83 -43.96 -39.15
CA GLY A 155 -0.53 -43.67 -38.67
C GLY A 155 -0.62 -42.72 -37.46
N ALA A 156 0.52 -42.24 -36.92
CA ALA A 156 0.56 -41.32 -35.79
C ALA A 156 0.33 -39.85 -36.18
N GLU A 157 0.75 -39.45 -37.39
CA GLU A 157 0.58 -38.06 -37.89
C GLU A 157 -0.89 -37.72 -38.21
N ASN A 158 -1.77 -38.72 -38.29
CA ASN A 158 -3.20 -38.55 -38.56
C ASN A 158 -4.09 -38.67 -37.32
N ALA A 159 -3.50 -38.75 -36.11
CA ALA A 159 -4.24 -38.76 -34.85
C ALA A 159 -4.83 -37.38 -34.50
N ALA A 160 -4.18 -36.30 -34.95
CA ALA A 160 -4.62 -34.91 -34.74
C ALA A 160 -5.94 -34.53 -35.41
N ALA A 161 -6.41 -35.33 -36.39
CA ALA A 161 -7.59 -35.03 -37.21
C ALA A 161 -8.82 -35.90 -36.87
N ARG A 162 -8.88 -36.50 -35.67
CA ARG A 162 -10.05 -37.27 -35.25
C ARG A 162 -11.05 -36.38 -34.51
N ALA A 163 -12.17 -36.11 -35.17
CA ALA A 163 -13.22 -35.26 -34.63
C ALA A 163 -13.72 -35.71 -33.23
N PRO A 164 -13.84 -34.77 -32.27
CA PRO A 164 -14.31 -35.08 -30.93
C PRO A 164 -15.84 -35.13 -30.84
N LEU A 165 -16.35 -36.05 -30.03
CA LEU A 165 -17.70 -35.98 -29.47
C LEU A 165 -17.60 -35.46 -28.04
N VAL A 166 -18.17 -34.28 -27.76
CA VAL A 166 -18.19 -33.68 -26.43
C VAL A 166 -19.61 -33.67 -25.89
N ILE A 167 -19.82 -34.26 -24.72
CA ILE A 167 -21.10 -34.26 -24.01
C ILE A 167 -20.87 -33.62 -22.64
N SER A 168 -21.56 -32.53 -22.36
CA SER A 168 -21.53 -31.86 -21.05
C SER A 168 -22.91 -31.92 -20.40
N LEU A 169 -22.96 -32.35 -19.14
CA LEU A 169 -24.17 -32.50 -18.35
C LEU A 169 -24.07 -31.68 -17.06
N SER A 170 -24.62 -30.46 -17.06
CA SER A 170 -24.74 -29.62 -15.87
C SER A 170 -26.20 -29.59 -15.38
N SER A 171 -26.45 -30.32 -14.28
CA SER A 171 -27.77 -30.46 -13.64
C SER A 171 -27.63 -31.11 -12.25
N HIS A 172 -28.75 -31.54 -11.65
CA HIS A 172 -28.75 -32.42 -10.48
C HIS A 172 -28.49 -33.88 -10.86
N GLY A 173 -27.72 -34.57 -10.02
CA GLY A 173 -27.47 -36.00 -10.10
C GLY A 173 -28.23 -36.76 -9.00
N PHE A 174 -28.77 -37.93 -9.32
CA PHE A 174 -29.41 -38.81 -8.33
C PHE A 174 -28.99 -40.27 -8.51
N ASP A 175 -29.09 -41.05 -7.46
CA ASP A 175 -28.97 -42.51 -7.51
C ASP A 175 -30.29 -43.14 -7.06
N ASP A 176 -30.71 -44.18 -7.77
CA ASP A 176 -31.80 -45.07 -7.37
C ASP A 176 -31.32 -46.52 -7.50
N ALA A 177 -31.20 -47.21 -6.37
CA ALA A 177 -30.74 -48.59 -6.28
C ALA A 177 -29.44 -48.89 -7.07
N GLY A 178 -28.46 -47.98 -7.04
CA GLY A 178 -27.19 -48.14 -7.75
C GLY A 178 -27.23 -47.75 -9.23
N THR A 179 -28.35 -47.21 -9.72
CA THR A 179 -28.46 -46.63 -11.06
C THR A 179 -28.31 -45.11 -10.96
N PRO A 180 -27.28 -44.52 -11.59
CA PRO A 180 -27.10 -43.07 -11.63
C PRO A 180 -28.01 -42.41 -12.67
N PHE A 181 -28.62 -41.29 -12.31
CA PHE A 181 -29.47 -40.47 -13.15
C PHE A 181 -29.02 -39.01 -13.14
N VAL A 182 -29.15 -38.34 -14.29
CA VAL A 182 -29.08 -36.89 -14.43
C VAL A 182 -30.49 -36.35 -14.58
N MET A 183 -30.80 -35.24 -13.93
CA MET A 183 -32.15 -34.68 -13.88
C MET A 183 -32.42 -33.77 -15.10
N PRO A 184 -33.37 -34.12 -15.98
CA PRO A 184 -33.85 -33.19 -17.02
C PRO A 184 -34.83 -32.18 -16.41
N SER A 185 -35.21 -31.15 -17.18
CA SER A 185 -36.11 -30.08 -16.72
C SER A 185 -37.53 -30.56 -16.38
N ASP A 186 -37.98 -31.66 -16.96
CA ASP A 186 -39.28 -32.32 -16.69
C ASP A 186 -39.15 -33.51 -15.71
N GLY A 187 -37.94 -33.74 -15.20
CA GLY A 187 -37.64 -34.84 -14.30
C GLY A 187 -38.24 -34.64 -12.90
N ARG A 188 -38.67 -35.73 -12.27
CA ARG A 188 -39.32 -35.73 -10.95
C ARG A 188 -38.56 -36.58 -9.96
N ARG A 189 -38.24 -36.02 -8.78
CA ARG A 189 -37.39 -36.70 -7.77
C ARG A 189 -37.95 -38.03 -7.29
N ARG A 190 -39.29 -38.14 -7.22
CA ARG A 190 -40.00 -39.33 -6.72
C ARG A 190 -40.18 -40.43 -7.78
N ARG A 191 -39.80 -40.17 -9.04
CA ARG A 191 -40.02 -41.07 -10.20
C ARG A 191 -38.78 -41.15 -11.10
N LEU A 192 -37.58 -41.22 -10.51
CA LEU A 192 -36.30 -41.19 -11.23
C LEU A 192 -36.23 -42.18 -12.40
N GLY A 193 -36.56 -43.46 -12.17
CA GLY A 193 -36.48 -44.49 -13.21
C GLY A 193 -37.32 -44.23 -14.47
N VAL A 194 -38.35 -43.37 -14.39
CA VAL A 194 -39.21 -43.03 -15.53
C VAL A 194 -38.84 -41.67 -16.11
N THR A 195 -38.67 -40.66 -15.27
CA THR A 195 -38.57 -39.26 -15.70
C THR A 195 -37.16 -38.72 -15.77
N ALA A 196 -36.19 -39.32 -15.07
CA ALA A 196 -34.80 -38.88 -15.13
C ALA A 196 -34.03 -39.60 -16.26
N LEU A 197 -32.87 -39.07 -16.65
CA LEU A 197 -32.02 -39.64 -17.68
C LEU A 197 -30.97 -40.55 -17.04
N PRO A 198 -31.03 -41.89 -17.23
CA PRO A 198 -29.98 -42.77 -16.74
C PRO A 198 -28.65 -42.45 -17.42
N LEU A 199 -27.58 -42.31 -16.64
CA LEU A 199 -26.26 -42.01 -17.20
C LEU A 199 -25.77 -43.13 -18.13
N SER A 200 -26.19 -44.38 -17.87
CA SER A 200 -25.87 -45.52 -18.73
C SER A 200 -26.36 -45.35 -20.17
N ILE A 201 -27.50 -44.69 -20.40
CA ILE A 201 -27.97 -44.43 -21.77
C ILE A 201 -27.01 -43.47 -22.49
N VAL A 202 -26.58 -42.42 -21.81
CA VAL A 202 -25.61 -41.46 -22.37
C VAL A 202 -24.29 -42.15 -22.68
N GLU A 203 -23.81 -42.98 -21.76
CA GLU A 203 -22.57 -43.73 -21.91
C GLU A 203 -22.64 -44.79 -23.02
N ASP A 204 -23.76 -45.51 -23.14
CA ASP A 204 -23.96 -46.55 -24.15
C ASP A 204 -24.04 -45.94 -25.55
N GLU A 205 -24.74 -44.82 -25.70
CA GLU A 205 -24.89 -44.13 -26.99
C GLU A 205 -23.60 -43.44 -27.42
N ALA A 206 -22.92 -42.73 -26.50
CA ALA A 206 -21.57 -42.22 -26.77
C ALA A 206 -20.60 -43.38 -27.08
N GLY A 207 -20.76 -44.51 -26.39
CA GLY A 207 -20.05 -45.78 -26.61
C GLY A 207 -20.21 -46.34 -28.03
N ARG A 208 -21.42 -46.20 -28.60
CA ARG A 208 -21.77 -46.63 -29.97
C ARG A 208 -21.31 -45.64 -31.04
N SER A 209 -21.09 -44.38 -30.69
CA SER A 209 -20.55 -43.40 -31.63
C SER A 209 -19.18 -43.87 -32.15
N ARG A 210 -18.95 -43.74 -33.46
CA ARG A 210 -17.65 -44.04 -34.10
C ARG A 210 -16.62 -42.93 -33.91
N ALA A 211 -16.87 -41.99 -32.98
CA ALA A 211 -16.00 -40.86 -32.72
C ALA A 211 -14.62 -41.34 -32.23
N GLY A 212 -13.57 -40.72 -32.77
CA GLY A 212 -12.19 -41.08 -32.42
C GLY A 212 -11.82 -40.67 -30.98
N HIS A 213 -12.37 -39.55 -30.51
CA HIS A 213 -12.27 -39.09 -29.14
C HIS A 213 -13.66 -38.74 -28.60
N ARG A 214 -13.91 -39.11 -27.35
CA ARG A 214 -15.18 -38.93 -26.67
C ARG A 214 -14.92 -38.37 -25.29
N LEU A 215 -15.46 -37.20 -25.02
CA LEU A 215 -15.29 -36.48 -23.75
C LEU A 215 -16.66 -36.27 -23.12
N LEU A 216 -16.86 -36.86 -21.94
CA LEU A 216 -18.07 -36.71 -21.14
C LEU A 216 -17.75 -35.89 -19.89
N LEU A 217 -18.27 -34.67 -19.80
CA LEU A 217 -18.17 -33.79 -18.65
C LEU A 217 -19.47 -33.90 -17.83
N VAL A 218 -19.37 -34.32 -16.56
CA VAL A 218 -20.54 -34.53 -15.70
C VAL A 218 -20.44 -33.62 -14.48
N ASP A 219 -21.17 -32.50 -14.51
CA ASP A 219 -21.33 -31.61 -13.36
C ASP A 219 -22.68 -31.84 -12.65
N ALA A 220 -22.80 -33.04 -12.08
CA ALA A 220 -24.01 -33.50 -11.39
C ALA A 220 -23.63 -34.32 -10.14
N CYS A 221 -23.42 -33.66 -9.00
CA CYS A 221 -23.24 -34.30 -7.69
C CYS A 221 -24.60 -34.42 -6.95
N GLN A 222 -24.76 -35.39 -6.03
CA GLN A 222 -26.05 -35.77 -5.43
C GLN A 222 -26.65 -34.68 -4.54
N GLU A 223 -27.97 -34.49 -4.55
CA GLU A 223 -28.71 -33.70 -3.53
C GLU A 223 -29.48 -34.59 -2.53
N ARG A 224 -29.48 -34.20 -1.24
CA ARG A 224 -30.55 -34.53 -0.29
C ARG A 224 -30.98 -33.31 0.53
N ILE A 225 -32.26 -32.99 0.35
CA ILE A 225 -33.22 -32.27 1.22
C ILE A 225 -32.79 -30.87 1.69
N GLY A 226 -33.30 -29.88 0.98
CA GLY A 226 -33.59 -28.54 1.50
C GLY A 226 -32.46 -27.54 1.35
N GLY A 227 -32.32 -26.97 0.15
CA GLY A 227 -31.51 -25.78 -0.08
C GLY A 227 -30.70 -25.88 -1.37
N THR A 228 -30.85 -24.86 -2.21
CA THR A 228 -30.10 -24.54 -3.43
C THR A 228 -28.61 -24.95 -3.42
N LYS A 229 -28.01 -25.23 -4.59
CA LYS A 229 -26.54 -25.28 -4.77
C LYS A 229 -25.79 -23.99 -4.31
N ALA A 230 -26.52 -22.94 -3.92
CA ALA A 230 -25.98 -21.82 -3.16
C ALA A 230 -26.01 -22.12 -1.65
N VAL A 231 -24.84 -22.07 -0.99
CA VAL A 231 -24.74 -22.14 0.48
C VAL A 231 -25.44 -20.93 1.10
N GLY A 232 -26.73 -21.09 1.36
CA GLY A 232 -27.54 -20.24 2.21
C GLY A 232 -27.95 -21.04 3.45
N ALA A 233 -27.43 -20.61 4.60
CA ALA A 233 -27.85 -20.95 5.97
C ALA A 233 -28.58 -22.30 6.22
N ALA A 234 -27.82 -23.24 6.81
CA ALA A 234 -28.32 -24.38 7.61
C ALA A 234 -28.87 -25.65 6.91
N GLY A 235 -28.40 -25.99 5.70
CA GLY A 235 -28.63 -27.31 5.08
C GLY A 235 -27.33 -28.05 4.76
N THR A 236 -27.24 -29.35 5.06
CA THR A 236 -26.13 -30.23 4.67
C THR A 236 -26.21 -30.56 3.19
N VAL A 237 -25.21 -30.13 2.41
CA VAL A 237 -25.10 -30.48 0.98
C VAL A 237 -24.70 -31.96 0.85
N ALA A 238 -25.32 -32.69 -0.07
CA ALA A 238 -25.01 -34.11 -0.25
C ALA A 238 -23.77 -34.32 -1.15
N ALA A 239 -22.97 -35.31 -0.80
CA ALA A 239 -21.74 -35.67 -1.48
C ALA A 239 -21.96 -36.72 -2.58
N MET A 240 -21.05 -36.82 -3.56
CA MET A 240 -21.11 -37.87 -4.60
C MET A 240 -21.06 -39.27 -3.97
N SER A 241 -22.02 -40.13 -4.33
CA SER A 241 -22.07 -41.49 -3.80
C SER A 241 -21.03 -42.41 -4.45
N PRO A 242 -20.63 -43.48 -3.74
CA PRO A 242 -19.79 -44.55 -4.30
C PRO A 242 -20.40 -45.22 -5.54
N ALA A 243 -21.73 -45.37 -5.61
CA ALA A 243 -22.40 -46.01 -6.74
C ALA A 243 -22.34 -45.15 -8.02
N PHE A 244 -22.55 -43.84 -7.89
CA PHE A 244 -22.42 -42.89 -9.02
C PHE A 244 -20.97 -42.82 -9.51
N ALA A 245 -20.00 -42.76 -8.58
CA ALA A 245 -18.57 -42.82 -8.90
C ALA A 245 -18.18 -44.13 -9.60
N ALA A 246 -18.69 -45.27 -9.11
CA ALA A 246 -18.42 -46.58 -9.70
C ALA A 246 -18.98 -46.71 -11.13
N ALA A 247 -20.12 -46.08 -11.42
CA ALA A 247 -20.66 -46.04 -12.78
C ALA A 247 -19.75 -45.27 -13.74
N LEU A 248 -19.27 -44.09 -13.32
CA LEU A 248 -18.29 -43.31 -14.08
C LEU A 248 -16.99 -44.07 -14.30
N ALA A 249 -16.52 -44.83 -13.30
CA ALA A 249 -15.30 -45.62 -13.36
C ALA A 249 -15.35 -46.84 -14.32
N LYS A 250 -16.54 -47.22 -14.82
CA LYS A 250 -16.65 -48.33 -15.78
C LYS A 250 -15.79 -48.04 -17.02
N PRO A 251 -14.88 -48.96 -17.40
CA PRO A 251 -14.02 -48.76 -18.56
C PRO A 251 -14.86 -48.67 -19.83
N THR A 252 -14.83 -47.50 -20.42
CA THR A 252 -15.45 -47.18 -21.71
C THR A 252 -14.36 -46.56 -22.58
N GLY A 253 -14.41 -46.69 -23.91
CA GLY A 253 -13.41 -46.10 -24.82
C GLY A 253 -13.47 -44.57 -24.93
N GLN A 254 -13.81 -43.87 -23.85
CA GLN A 254 -14.06 -42.42 -23.73
C GLN A 254 -13.47 -41.92 -22.41
N VAL A 255 -13.18 -40.62 -22.32
CA VAL A 255 -12.79 -39.96 -21.08
C VAL A 255 -14.03 -39.35 -20.43
N LYS A 256 -14.21 -39.60 -19.14
CA LYS A 256 -15.24 -38.99 -18.32
C LYS A 256 -14.59 -38.14 -17.24
N ILE A 257 -15.09 -36.94 -17.03
CA ILE A 257 -14.63 -36.06 -15.97
C ILE A 257 -15.84 -35.67 -15.14
N ALA A 258 -15.82 -36.07 -13.87
CA ALA A 258 -16.84 -35.70 -12.90
C ALA A 258 -16.38 -34.50 -12.07
N SER A 259 -17.32 -33.64 -11.70
CA SER A 259 -17.02 -32.38 -11.02
C SER A 259 -16.47 -32.51 -9.60
N CYS A 260 -16.73 -33.62 -8.92
CA CYS A 260 -16.28 -33.90 -7.56
C CYS A 260 -15.86 -35.39 -7.41
N ALA A 261 -15.00 -35.73 -6.45
CA ALA A 261 -14.62 -37.12 -6.13
C ALA A 261 -15.62 -37.78 -5.16
N ALA A 262 -15.55 -39.11 -4.99
CA ALA A 262 -16.52 -39.82 -4.15
C ALA A 262 -16.44 -39.29 -2.71
N GLY A 263 -17.58 -38.94 -2.11
CA GLY A 263 -17.64 -38.31 -0.79
C GLY A 263 -17.44 -36.78 -0.78
N GLN A 264 -17.23 -36.15 -1.93
CA GLN A 264 -17.09 -34.69 -2.08
C GLN A 264 -18.32 -34.05 -2.73
N VAL A 265 -18.37 -32.72 -2.76
CA VAL A 265 -19.53 -31.93 -3.23
C VAL A 265 -19.14 -31.10 -4.46
N SER A 266 -20.04 -30.90 -5.42
CA SER A 266 -19.88 -29.89 -6.48
C SER A 266 -20.68 -28.64 -6.13
N VAL A 267 -20.03 -27.47 -6.19
CA VAL A 267 -20.64 -26.19 -5.79
C VAL A 267 -20.64 -25.12 -6.87
N GLU A 268 -21.67 -24.29 -6.81
CA GLU A 268 -21.85 -23.07 -7.61
C GLU A 268 -21.47 -21.85 -6.76
N VAL A 269 -20.46 -21.10 -7.21
CA VAL A 269 -19.98 -19.91 -6.49
C VAL A 269 -20.47 -18.66 -7.21
N PRO A 270 -21.28 -17.80 -6.57
CA PRO A 270 -21.87 -16.64 -7.23
C PRO A 270 -20.87 -15.68 -7.89
N SER A 271 -19.70 -15.47 -7.27
CA SER A 271 -18.64 -14.62 -7.83
C SER A 271 -18.02 -15.17 -9.12
N LEU A 272 -18.08 -16.49 -9.33
CA LEU A 272 -17.56 -17.14 -10.54
C LEU A 272 -18.58 -17.16 -11.68
N ARG A 273 -19.87 -17.03 -11.37
CA ARG A 273 -21.02 -17.19 -12.30
C ARG A 273 -21.01 -18.50 -13.09
N HIS A 274 -20.36 -19.52 -12.53
CA HIS A 274 -20.18 -20.87 -13.07
C HIS A 274 -20.04 -21.85 -11.90
N GLY A 275 -20.24 -23.14 -12.14
CA GLY A 275 -19.76 -24.20 -11.24
C GLY A 275 -18.24 -24.13 -11.10
N VAL A 276 -17.69 -24.44 -9.91
CA VAL A 276 -16.23 -24.39 -9.66
C VAL A 276 -15.47 -25.27 -10.64
N PHE A 277 -16.02 -26.46 -10.93
CA PHE A 277 -15.50 -27.40 -11.92
C PHE A 277 -15.42 -26.78 -13.32
N THR A 278 -16.55 -26.27 -13.81
CA THR A 278 -16.63 -25.69 -15.15
C THR A 278 -15.73 -24.48 -15.28
N LYS A 279 -15.69 -23.60 -14.26
CA LYS A 279 -14.78 -22.46 -14.23
C LYS A 279 -13.32 -22.88 -14.31
N ALA A 280 -12.92 -23.89 -13.54
CA ALA A 280 -11.56 -24.41 -13.59
C ALA A 280 -11.19 -24.99 -14.96
N PHE A 281 -12.11 -25.71 -15.60
CA PHE A 281 -11.91 -26.25 -16.96
C PHE A 281 -11.73 -25.13 -18.00
N LEU A 282 -12.61 -24.12 -17.96
CA LEU A 282 -12.52 -22.95 -18.83
C LEU A 282 -11.21 -22.19 -18.60
N ASP A 283 -10.78 -21.99 -17.34
CA ASP A 283 -9.52 -21.31 -17.01
C ASP A 283 -8.30 -22.07 -17.57
N CYS A 284 -8.31 -23.41 -17.52
CA CYS A 284 -7.25 -24.25 -18.10
C CYS A 284 -7.09 -23.98 -19.59
N LEU A 285 -8.19 -24.03 -20.34
CA LEU A 285 -8.17 -23.88 -21.79
C LEU A 285 -8.28 -22.44 -22.27
N ARG A 286 -8.30 -21.46 -21.36
CA ARG A 286 -8.13 -20.03 -21.65
C ARG A 286 -6.78 -19.50 -21.18
N GLY A 287 -5.84 -20.40 -20.91
CA GLY A 287 -4.43 -20.09 -20.74
C GLY A 287 -3.76 -20.86 -19.60
N ALA A 288 -4.46 -21.29 -18.55
CA ALA A 288 -3.78 -21.86 -17.39
C ALA A 288 -3.08 -23.20 -17.64
N ALA A 289 -3.50 -23.97 -18.66
CA ALA A 289 -2.82 -25.19 -19.10
C ALA A 289 -1.86 -24.90 -20.26
N GLY A 290 -0.64 -25.42 -20.14
CA GLY A 290 0.37 -25.43 -21.21
C GLY A 290 0.66 -26.85 -21.68
N ASP A 291 1.43 -26.98 -22.76
CA ASP A 291 1.96 -28.25 -23.27
C ASP A 291 3.03 -28.78 -22.29
N ARG A 292 2.71 -29.82 -21.51
CA ARG A 292 3.60 -30.32 -20.45
C ARG A 292 4.52 -31.43 -20.92
N ASP A 293 4.17 -32.13 -21.99
CA ASP A 293 4.98 -33.21 -22.56
C ASP A 293 5.85 -32.77 -23.75
N GLY A 294 5.68 -31.52 -24.19
CA GLY A 294 6.51 -30.85 -25.20
C GLY A 294 6.19 -31.31 -26.62
N ASP A 295 4.99 -31.85 -26.85
CA ASP A 295 4.59 -32.41 -28.14
C ASP A 295 4.00 -31.38 -29.12
N GLY A 296 3.94 -30.11 -28.70
CA GLY A 296 3.42 -28.98 -29.47
C GLY A 296 1.91 -28.78 -29.32
N VAL A 297 1.23 -29.54 -28.46
CA VAL A 297 -0.22 -29.52 -28.28
C VAL A 297 -0.57 -29.53 -26.79
N ILE A 298 -1.65 -28.83 -26.42
CA ILE A 298 -2.28 -28.95 -25.12
C ILE A 298 -3.29 -30.08 -25.22
N SER A 299 -2.99 -31.21 -24.61
CA SER A 299 -3.86 -32.38 -24.55
C SER A 299 -4.73 -32.38 -23.29
N LEU A 300 -5.70 -33.30 -23.23
CA LEU A 300 -6.49 -33.49 -22.01
C LEU A 300 -5.64 -33.97 -20.82
N GLY A 301 -4.54 -34.69 -21.07
CA GLY A 301 -3.56 -35.08 -20.06
C GLY A 301 -2.83 -33.88 -19.45
N ASP A 302 -2.66 -32.81 -20.21
CA ASP A 302 -2.04 -31.57 -19.72
C ASP A 302 -2.98 -30.74 -18.84
N VAL A 303 -4.28 -30.79 -19.16
CA VAL A 303 -5.35 -30.10 -18.43
C VAL A 303 -5.58 -30.70 -17.05
N GLU A 304 -5.54 -32.04 -16.93
CA GLU A 304 -5.88 -32.76 -15.70
C GLU A 304 -5.18 -32.25 -14.41
N PRO A 305 -3.83 -32.17 -14.34
CA PRO A 305 -3.16 -31.72 -13.12
C PRO A 305 -3.39 -30.22 -12.82
N VAL A 306 -3.53 -29.41 -13.87
CA VAL A 306 -3.77 -27.96 -13.74
C VAL A 306 -5.19 -27.71 -13.22
N MET A 307 -6.15 -28.44 -13.75
CA MET A 307 -7.54 -28.39 -13.36
C MET A 307 -7.73 -28.80 -11.90
N GLU A 308 -7.07 -29.88 -11.46
CA GLU A 308 -7.11 -30.31 -10.06
C GLU A 308 -6.57 -29.23 -9.12
N ALA A 309 -5.42 -28.63 -9.45
CA ALA A 309 -4.84 -27.53 -8.68
C ALA A 309 -5.77 -26.31 -8.64
N ARG A 310 -6.39 -25.97 -9.77
CA ARG A 310 -7.29 -24.83 -9.88
C ARG A 310 -8.58 -25.02 -9.08
N VAL A 311 -9.20 -26.20 -9.13
CA VAL A 311 -10.37 -26.52 -8.29
C VAL A 311 -10.02 -26.41 -6.81
N LYS A 312 -8.89 -26.96 -6.37
CA LYS A 312 -8.44 -26.85 -4.97
C LYS A 312 -8.25 -25.40 -4.54
N ALA A 313 -7.67 -24.56 -5.40
CA ALA A 313 -7.49 -23.13 -5.13
C ALA A 313 -8.83 -22.38 -4.99
N LEU A 314 -9.77 -22.60 -5.90
CA LEU A 314 -11.10 -21.97 -5.86
C LEU A 314 -11.91 -22.40 -4.63
N ILE A 315 -11.80 -23.66 -4.23
CA ILE A 315 -12.46 -24.19 -3.01
C ILE A 315 -11.78 -23.67 -1.74
N ALA A 316 -10.46 -23.55 -1.73
CA ALA A 316 -9.75 -22.96 -0.61
C ALA A 316 -10.19 -21.52 -0.36
N ASP A 317 -10.34 -20.72 -1.43
CA ASP A 317 -10.86 -19.36 -1.39
C ASP A 317 -12.32 -19.33 -0.88
N TYR A 318 -13.18 -20.16 -1.47
CA TYR A 318 -14.57 -20.30 -1.03
C TYR A 318 -14.71 -20.67 0.47
N ASN A 319 -13.85 -21.55 0.96
CA ASN A 319 -13.82 -21.99 2.34
C ASN A 319 -13.32 -20.92 3.33
N GLN A 320 -12.66 -19.84 2.89
CA GLN A 320 -12.25 -18.75 3.79
C GLN A 320 -13.46 -18.03 4.41
N GLY A 321 -14.59 -18.00 3.70
CA GLY A 321 -15.84 -17.41 4.18
C GLY A 321 -16.70 -18.35 5.05
N LEU A 322 -16.28 -19.59 5.29
CA LEU A 322 -17.07 -20.62 5.97
C LEU A 322 -16.46 -21.06 7.31
N PRO A 323 -17.29 -21.31 8.35
CA PRO A 323 -16.84 -21.93 9.60
C PRO A 323 -16.21 -23.31 9.35
N GLU A 324 -15.26 -23.72 10.19
CA GLU A 324 -14.47 -24.94 10.00
C GLU A 324 -15.33 -26.20 9.81
N GLY A 325 -16.43 -26.34 10.57
CA GLY A 325 -17.39 -27.46 10.44
C GLY A 325 -18.33 -27.39 9.23
N ARG A 326 -18.20 -26.38 8.36
CA ARG A 326 -18.97 -26.21 7.13
C ARG A 326 -18.09 -26.14 5.87
N ARG A 327 -16.78 -26.32 6.03
CA ARG A 327 -15.85 -26.38 4.89
C ARG A 327 -16.18 -27.60 4.03
N ILE A 328 -16.02 -27.41 2.73
CA ILE A 328 -16.30 -28.44 1.73
C ILE A 328 -15.01 -28.82 1.01
N GLU A 329 -15.00 -30.02 0.47
CA GLU A 329 -13.97 -30.49 -0.44
C GLU A 329 -14.56 -30.74 -1.81
N GLN A 330 -13.80 -30.39 -2.84
CA GLN A 330 -14.10 -30.74 -4.23
C GLN A 330 -12.78 -30.97 -4.95
N SER A 331 -12.72 -32.05 -5.72
CA SER A 331 -11.60 -32.40 -6.60
C SER A 331 -12.19 -33.13 -7.80
N PRO A 332 -11.82 -32.74 -9.03
CA PRO A 332 -12.35 -33.39 -10.23
C PRO A 332 -11.88 -34.84 -10.31
N ALA A 333 -12.75 -35.74 -10.75
CA ALA A 333 -12.44 -37.16 -10.88
C ALA A 333 -12.41 -37.56 -12.36
N PHE A 334 -11.27 -38.08 -12.81
CA PHE A 334 -11.02 -38.46 -14.20
C PHE A 334 -11.10 -39.98 -14.37
N TYR A 335 -11.94 -40.44 -15.30
CA TYR A 335 -12.16 -41.85 -15.60
C TYR A 335 -11.94 -42.13 -17.08
N GLY A 336 -11.37 -43.30 -17.40
CA GLY A 336 -11.16 -43.75 -18.78
C GLY A 336 -9.71 -44.19 -19.06
N PRO A 337 -9.45 -44.76 -20.25
CA PRO A 337 -8.14 -45.27 -20.62
C PRO A 337 -7.14 -44.14 -20.87
N LEU A 338 -5.87 -44.36 -20.50
CA LEU A 338 -4.77 -43.40 -20.71
C LEU A 338 -4.64 -42.93 -22.17
N ALA A 339 -4.93 -43.80 -23.13
CA ALA A 339 -4.90 -43.46 -24.56
C ALA A 339 -5.89 -42.35 -24.94
N ALA A 340 -7.01 -42.23 -24.23
CA ALA A 340 -8.02 -41.21 -24.50
C ALA A 340 -7.67 -39.84 -23.87
N ARG A 341 -6.68 -39.80 -22.96
CA ARG A 341 -6.10 -38.54 -22.42
C ARG A 341 -5.21 -37.81 -23.42
N ARG A 342 -4.86 -38.45 -24.54
CA ARG A 342 -4.15 -37.84 -25.68
C ARG A 342 -5.05 -37.01 -26.60
N LEU A 343 -6.28 -36.69 -26.17
CA LEU A 343 -7.17 -35.83 -26.96
C LEU A 343 -6.49 -34.45 -27.09
N PRO A 344 -6.09 -34.02 -28.30
CA PRO A 344 -5.56 -32.69 -28.51
C PRO A 344 -6.69 -31.67 -28.34
N LEU A 345 -6.44 -30.58 -27.62
CA LEU A 345 -7.44 -29.54 -27.35
C LEU A 345 -7.05 -28.19 -27.95
N ALA A 346 -5.76 -27.82 -27.91
CA ALA A 346 -5.30 -26.52 -28.40
C ALA A 346 -3.79 -26.51 -28.68
N VAL A 347 -3.27 -25.45 -29.30
CA VAL A 347 -1.83 -25.25 -29.55
C VAL A 347 -1.30 -24.14 -28.64
N PRO A 348 -0.08 -24.26 -28.07
CA PRO A 348 0.53 -23.19 -27.28
C PRO A 348 0.69 -21.88 -28.08
N ALA A 349 0.40 -20.74 -27.45
CA ALA A 349 0.63 -19.42 -28.04
C ALA A 349 2.13 -19.07 -27.99
N THR A 350 2.87 -19.35 -29.06
CA THR A 350 4.34 -19.19 -29.17
C THR A 350 4.84 -17.88 -29.79
N ASP A 351 4.00 -16.85 -30.00
CA ASP A 351 4.49 -15.61 -30.62
C ASP A 351 4.79 -14.48 -29.61
N VAL A 352 6.08 -14.20 -29.42
CA VAL A 352 6.60 -13.09 -28.60
C VAL A 352 6.04 -11.75 -29.07
N ALA A 353 5.82 -11.56 -30.37
CA ALA A 353 5.27 -10.32 -30.91
C ALA A 353 3.77 -10.14 -30.54
N ALA A 354 3.02 -11.24 -30.42
CA ALA A 354 1.62 -11.20 -30.00
C ALA A 354 1.47 -10.97 -28.49
N LEU A 355 2.39 -11.52 -27.67
CA LEU A 355 2.44 -11.25 -26.23
C LEU A 355 2.77 -9.76 -25.95
N ILE A 356 3.68 -9.18 -26.73
CA ILE A 356 4.01 -7.74 -26.72
C ILE A 356 2.78 -6.91 -27.13
N ALA A 357 2.06 -7.29 -28.20
CA ALA A 357 0.88 -6.58 -28.67
C ALA A 357 -0.32 -6.67 -27.70
N GLN A 358 -0.48 -7.78 -26.98
CA GLN A 358 -1.53 -7.95 -25.97
C GLN A 358 -1.26 -7.19 -24.67
N LEU A 359 -0.01 -7.18 -24.19
CA LEU A 359 0.39 -6.33 -23.06
C LEU A 359 0.18 -4.84 -23.40
N ALA A 360 0.38 -4.46 -24.65
CA ALA A 360 0.09 -3.11 -25.15
C ALA A 360 -1.42 -2.80 -25.30
N ALA A 361 -2.29 -3.81 -25.40
CA ALA A 361 -3.73 -3.64 -25.68
C ALA A 361 -4.64 -3.75 -24.43
N GLN A 362 -4.13 -4.18 -23.27
CA GLN A 362 -4.90 -4.36 -22.03
C GLN A 362 -4.90 -3.11 -21.13
N THR A 363 -5.19 -1.95 -21.70
CA THR A 363 -5.51 -0.74 -20.93
C THR A 363 -6.90 -0.87 -20.30
N SER A 364 -6.94 -1.22 -19.01
CA SER A 364 -8.08 -0.94 -18.13
C SER A 364 -8.14 0.57 -17.82
N PRO A 365 -9.30 1.16 -17.54
CA PRO A 365 -9.45 2.60 -17.26
C PRO A 365 -8.65 3.17 -16.07
N ASP A 366 -8.00 2.32 -15.26
CA ASP A 366 -7.14 2.73 -14.13
C ASP A 366 -5.66 2.42 -14.46
N GLY A 367 -4.99 3.35 -15.16
CA GLY A 367 -3.76 3.11 -15.92
C GLY A 367 -2.48 2.71 -15.17
N TYR A 368 -1.58 2.03 -15.91
CA TYR A 368 -0.14 1.94 -15.65
C TYR A 368 0.64 2.73 -16.72
N PRO A 369 1.82 3.31 -16.40
CA PRO A 369 2.43 4.35 -17.23
C PRO A 369 3.29 3.83 -18.41
N PRO A 370 3.56 4.70 -19.41
CA PRO A 370 4.40 4.44 -20.59
C PRO A 370 5.79 3.84 -20.30
N VAL A 371 6.29 4.00 -19.08
CA VAL A 371 7.60 3.49 -18.63
C VAL A 371 7.73 1.95 -18.78
N LEU A 372 6.62 1.20 -18.72
CA LEU A 372 6.62 -0.25 -18.90
C LEU A 372 6.98 -0.65 -20.35
N HIS A 373 6.53 0.15 -21.32
CA HIS A 373 6.79 -0.06 -22.75
C HIS A 373 8.29 0.08 -23.07
N ASP A 374 8.93 1.12 -22.52
CA ASP A 374 10.32 1.43 -22.83
C ASP A 374 11.32 0.47 -22.16
N ARG A 375 11.00 -0.02 -20.95
CA ARG A 375 11.85 -0.98 -20.23
C ARG A 375 11.85 -2.37 -20.89
N VAL A 376 10.71 -2.83 -21.40
CA VAL A 376 10.61 -4.09 -22.15
C VAL A 376 11.31 -3.97 -23.50
N ALA A 377 11.15 -2.84 -24.21
CA ALA A 377 11.83 -2.58 -25.47
C ALA A 377 13.37 -2.50 -25.33
N ALA A 378 13.88 -1.80 -24.31
CA ALA A 378 15.32 -1.66 -24.05
C ALA A 378 15.99 -2.99 -23.62
N ALA A 379 15.29 -3.83 -22.86
CA ALA A 379 15.81 -5.14 -22.46
C ALA A 379 15.95 -6.12 -23.64
N LEU A 380 15.00 -6.09 -24.58
CA LEU A 380 15.06 -6.91 -25.81
C LEU A 380 16.19 -6.47 -26.76
N GLN A 381 16.60 -5.20 -26.71
CA GLN A 381 17.73 -4.67 -27.47
C GLN A 381 19.09 -4.88 -26.77
N GLY A 382 19.11 -5.57 -25.61
CA GLY A 382 20.34 -5.86 -24.86
C GLY A 382 20.90 -4.66 -24.09
N GLN A 383 20.09 -3.60 -23.89
CA GLN A 383 20.57 -2.31 -23.41
C GLN A 383 20.33 -2.04 -21.90
N ALA A 384 19.57 -2.89 -21.19
CA ALA A 384 19.17 -2.56 -19.81
C ALA A 384 19.29 -3.69 -18.75
N ASP A 385 19.12 -4.97 -19.08
CA ASP A 385 19.23 -6.06 -18.07
C ASP A 385 19.80 -7.38 -18.67
N PRO A 386 21.03 -7.80 -18.30
CA PRO A 386 21.68 -9.02 -18.81
C PRO A 386 21.01 -10.33 -18.40
N ARG A 387 20.11 -10.32 -17.39
CA ARG A 387 19.36 -11.50 -16.94
C ARG A 387 18.05 -11.63 -17.71
N LEU A 388 17.36 -10.53 -17.99
CA LEU A 388 16.18 -10.53 -18.86
C LEU A 388 16.59 -10.87 -20.31
N HIS A 389 17.74 -10.36 -20.76
CA HIS A 389 18.33 -10.73 -22.05
C HIS A 389 18.69 -12.22 -22.11
N ARG A 390 19.39 -12.77 -21.11
CA ARG A 390 19.68 -14.22 -21.06
C ARG A 390 18.44 -15.09 -20.91
N ALA A 391 17.43 -14.65 -20.17
CA ALA A 391 16.16 -15.36 -20.06
C ALA A 391 15.41 -15.33 -21.40
N ALA A 392 15.47 -14.23 -22.14
CA ALA A 392 14.93 -14.10 -23.49
C ALA A 392 15.70 -14.98 -24.49
N GLU A 393 17.03 -15.07 -24.39
CA GLU A 393 17.86 -15.97 -25.21
C GLU A 393 17.58 -17.44 -24.88
N GLN A 394 17.45 -17.80 -23.60
CA GLN A 394 17.10 -19.15 -23.16
C GLN A 394 15.69 -19.54 -23.60
N PHE A 395 14.73 -18.61 -23.54
CA PHE A 395 13.39 -18.79 -24.09
C PHE A 395 13.41 -18.98 -25.62
N ALA A 396 14.12 -18.09 -26.33
CA ALA A 396 14.31 -18.18 -27.78
C ALA A 396 15.02 -19.48 -28.22
N ALA A 397 15.82 -20.08 -27.33
CA ALA A 397 16.47 -21.38 -27.53
C ALA A 397 15.59 -22.60 -27.15
N GLY A 398 14.28 -22.41 -26.93
CA GLY A 398 13.34 -23.48 -26.56
C GLY A 398 13.10 -23.61 -25.05
N GLY A 399 13.43 -22.59 -24.26
CA GLY A 399 13.16 -22.52 -22.83
C GLY A 399 11.69 -22.28 -22.52
N ASP A 400 11.28 -22.58 -21.28
CA ASP A 400 9.87 -22.58 -20.92
C ASP A 400 9.33 -21.14 -20.75
N ALA A 401 8.13 -20.90 -21.31
CA ALA A 401 7.46 -19.61 -21.29
C ALA A 401 7.07 -19.15 -19.88
N PHE A 402 6.87 -20.09 -18.96
CA PHE A 402 6.51 -19.83 -17.57
C PHE A 402 7.71 -19.29 -16.77
N THR A 403 8.92 -19.78 -17.01
CA THR A 403 10.17 -19.30 -16.42
C THR A 403 10.58 -17.98 -17.05
N PHE A 404 10.45 -17.82 -18.37
CA PHE A 404 10.68 -16.50 -18.99
C PHE A 404 9.72 -15.45 -18.45
N ARG A 405 8.43 -15.80 -18.35
CA ARG A 405 7.40 -14.89 -17.84
C ARG A 405 7.49 -14.68 -16.33
N ALA A 406 7.87 -15.67 -15.53
CA ALA A 406 8.11 -15.50 -14.09
C ALA A 406 9.38 -14.69 -13.81
N VAL A 407 10.42 -14.82 -14.65
CA VAL A 407 11.63 -13.99 -14.58
C VAL A 407 11.32 -12.57 -15.06
N ALA A 408 10.58 -12.42 -16.15
CA ALA A 408 10.11 -11.12 -16.62
C ALA A 408 9.19 -10.47 -15.59
N GLU A 409 8.17 -11.16 -15.08
CA GLU A 409 7.26 -10.68 -14.03
C GLU A 409 8.00 -10.40 -12.73
N ALA A 410 8.92 -11.24 -12.25
CA ALA A 410 9.72 -10.94 -11.06
C ALA A 410 10.69 -9.75 -11.25
N LEU A 411 11.12 -9.49 -12.49
CA LEU A 411 11.92 -8.32 -12.86
C LEU A 411 11.04 -7.07 -13.12
N LEU A 412 9.78 -7.25 -13.53
CA LEU A 412 8.79 -6.22 -13.84
C LEU A 412 8.00 -5.77 -12.60
N THR A 413 7.71 -6.68 -11.66
CA THR A 413 7.14 -6.36 -10.35
C THR A 413 8.20 -5.80 -9.40
N GLY A 414 9.48 -5.80 -9.79
CA GLY A 414 10.60 -5.47 -8.92
C GLY A 414 10.78 -6.49 -7.78
N ARG A 415 11.97 -6.48 -7.15
CA ARG A 415 12.15 -7.25 -5.92
C ARG A 415 11.38 -6.56 -4.79
N LYS A 416 10.55 -7.30 -4.05
CA LYS A 416 9.94 -6.76 -2.82
C LYS A 416 10.94 -6.48 -1.70
N VAL A 417 12.14 -7.09 -1.76
CA VAL A 417 13.24 -6.81 -0.84
C VAL A 417 14.54 -6.77 -1.62
N VAL A 418 15.31 -5.69 -1.47
CA VAL A 418 16.67 -5.55 -2.00
C VAL A 418 17.61 -5.20 -0.86
N THR A 419 18.70 -5.95 -0.70
CA THR A 419 19.70 -5.72 0.35
C THR A 419 20.91 -4.97 -0.21
N VAL A 420 21.33 -3.90 0.46
CA VAL A 420 22.49 -3.07 0.09
C VAL A 420 23.63 -3.37 1.06
N ALA A 421 24.80 -3.74 0.55
CA ALA A 421 26.00 -3.90 1.37
C ALA A 421 27.22 -3.30 0.65
N ALA A 422 27.91 -2.36 1.31
CA ALA A 422 29.06 -1.66 0.72
C ALA A 422 30.20 -2.62 0.36
N ASP A 423 30.38 -3.71 1.12
CA ASP A 423 31.38 -4.76 0.88
C ASP A 423 31.01 -5.71 -0.28
N GLY A 424 29.81 -5.58 -0.85
CA GLY A 424 29.28 -6.43 -1.90
C GLY A 424 28.68 -7.76 -1.44
N SER A 425 28.46 -7.95 -0.13
CA SER A 425 27.75 -9.12 0.41
C SER A 425 26.22 -9.10 0.18
N GLY A 426 25.68 -7.92 -0.15
CA GLY A 426 24.27 -7.68 -0.47
C GLY A 426 23.89 -7.95 -1.92
N ASP A 427 22.64 -7.67 -2.27
CA ASP A 427 22.11 -7.76 -3.63
C ASP A 427 22.73 -6.69 -4.55
N VAL A 428 23.02 -5.52 -4.00
CA VAL A 428 23.65 -4.37 -4.65
C VAL A 428 24.60 -3.65 -3.69
N ARG A 429 25.44 -2.76 -4.22
CA ARG A 429 26.40 -1.99 -3.42
C ARG A 429 25.94 -0.59 -3.05
N THR A 430 25.00 -0.02 -3.81
CA THR A 430 24.50 1.35 -3.59
C THR A 430 22.99 1.35 -3.33
N VAL A 431 22.54 2.36 -2.58
CA VAL A 431 21.15 2.57 -2.24
C VAL A 431 20.36 3.01 -3.48
N ALA A 432 20.94 3.88 -4.33
CA ALA A 432 20.31 4.28 -5.59
C ALA A 432 20.00 3.08 -6.49
N GLU A 433 20.94 2.13 -6.61
CA GLU A 433 20.72 0.90 -7.40
C GLU A 433 19.62 0.02 -6.79
N ALA A 434 19.52 -0.03 -5.46
CA ALA A 434 18.43 -0.75 -4.80
C ALA A 434 17.07 -0.08 -5.02
N LEU A 435 16.99 1.24 -4.91
CA LEU A 435 15.77 2.00 -5.19
C LEU A 435 15.35 1.85 -6.66
N ALA A 436 16.28 1.69 -7.60
CA ALA A 436 15.94 1.40 -9.00
C ALA A 436 15.40 -0.03 -9.22
N LYS A 437 15.78 -0.99 -8.35
CA LYS A 437 15.44 -2.42 -8.48
C LYS A 437 14.25 -2.87 -7.62
N VAL A 438 13.94 -2.14 -6.57
CA VAL A 438 12.88 -2.50 -5.61
C VAL A 438 11.50 -2.19 -6.19
N ALA A 439 10.54 -3.06 -5.95
CA ALA A 439 9.12 -2.89 -6.29
C ALA A 439 8.50 -1.67 -5.59
N ASP A 440 7.32 -1.22 -6.04
CA ASP A 440 6.43 -0.42 -5.19
C ASP A 440 5.99 -1.23 -3.97
N ASP A 441 5.78 -0.56 -2.84
CA ASP A 441 5.60 -1.13 -1.51
C ASP A 441 6.73 -2.07 -1.06
N GLY A 442 7.86 -2.04 -1.78
CA GLY A 442 9.03 -2.87 -1.52
C GLY A 442 9.96 -2.27 -0.46
N ARG A 443 10.92 -3.09 -0.02
CA ARG A 443 11.87 -2.77 1.05
C ARG A 443 13.31 -2.77 0.55
N VAL A 444 14.04 -1.70 0.82
CA VAL A 444 15.48 -1.60 0.66
C VAL A 444 16.12 -1.73 2.04
N ARG A 445 16.91 -2.79 2.24
CA ARG A 445 17.59 -3.12 3.49
C ARG A 445 19.05 -2.70 3.40
N VAL A 446 19.47 -1.69 4.14
CA VAL A 446 20.85 -1.18 4.12
C VAL A 446 21.62 -1.79 5.30
N LEU A 447 22.66 -2.56 5.00
CA LEU A 447 23.54 -3.14 6.03
C LEU A 447 24.55 -2.10 6.55
N PRO A 448 25.30 -2.39 7.64
CA PRO A 448 26.40 -1.55 8.08
C PRO A 448 27.42 -1.27 6.97
N GLY A 449 27.80 0.00 6.85
CA GLY A 449 28.70 0.51 5.81
C GLY A 449 28.57 2.01 5.62
N THR A 450 29.54 2.57 4.88
CA THR A 450 29.50 3.95 4.40
C THR A 450 29.15 3.95 2.91
N TYR A 451 28.09 4.65 2.56
CA TYR A 451 27.52 4.73 1.22
C TYR A 451 27.65 6.16 0.71
N ARG A 452 28.35 6.35 -0.41
CA ARG A 452 28.43 7.66 -1.07
C ARG A 452 27.42 7.67 -2.21
N GLU A 453 26.37 8.46 -2.05
CA GLU A 453 25.23 8.48 -2.96
C GLU A 453 25.06 9.89 -3.56
N GLU A 454 24.57 9.91 -4.80
CA GLU A 454 23.91 11.07 -5.35
C GLU A 454 22.51 11.23 -4.69
N PRO A 455 21.80 12.34 -4.90
CA PRO A 455 20.50 12.57 -4.24
C PRO A 455 19.51 11.42 -4.47
N LEU A 456 18.98 10.86 -3.37
CA LEU A 456 18.04 9.74 -3.41
C LEU A 456 16.61 10.27 -3.42
N VAL A 457 16.00 10.34 -4.60
CA VAL A 457 14.60 10.74 -4.77
C VAL A 457 13.69 9.53 -4.54
N ILE A 458 12.74 9.67 -3.63
CA ILE A 458 11.73 8.66 -3.28
C ILE A 458 10.34 9.26 -3.53
N ASP A 459 9.82 8.94 -4.71
CA ASP A 459 8.56 9.46 -5.28
C ASP A 459 7.43 8.41 -5.32
N ARG A 460 7.71 7.22 -4.80
CA ARG A 460 6.80 6.07 -4.73
C ARG A 460 6.87 5.39 -3.36
N PRO A 461 5.84 4.61 -2.95
CA PRO A 461 5.77 4.06 -1.60
C PRO A 461 6.80 2.94 -1.40
N VAL A 462 8.00 3.26 -0.91
CA VAL A 462 9.05 2.28 -0.60
C VAL A 462 9.57 2.47 0.81
N THR A 463 10.00 1.36 1.42
CA THR A 463 10.65 1.38 2.72
C THR A 463 12.17 1.29 2.56
N LEU A 464 12.90 2.33 2.95
CA LEU A 464 14.34 2.32 3.10
C LEU A 464 14.68 2.12 4.58
N GLU A 465 15.20 0.94 4.94
CA GLU A 465 15.46 0.55 6.33
C GLU A 465 16.92 0.13 6.56
N GLY A 466 17.54 0.67 7.61
CA GLY A 466 18.81 0.17 8.12
C GLY A 466 18.65 -1.15 8.88
N VAL A 467 19.57 -2.08 8.67
CA VAL A 467 19.60 -3.40 9.33
C VAL A 467 20.85 -3.49 10.18
N GLY A 468 20.75 -3.03 11.43
CA GLY A 468 21.86 -3.00 12.37
C GLY A 468 21.85 -1.72 13.19
N PRO A 469 22.93 -1.45 13.95
CA PRO A 469 23.11 -0.19 14.63
C PRO A 469 23.17 0.95 13.61
N ARG A 470 22.32 1.97 13.74
CA ARG A 470 22.21 3.07 12.76
C ARG A 470 23.50 3.88 12.63
N GLU A 471 24.27 3.96 13.70
CA GLU A 471 25.58 4.61 13.76
C GLU A 471 26.65 3.93 12.88
N GLU A 472 26.42 2.68 12.49
CA GLU A 472 27.27 1.95 11.56
C GLU A 472 26.76 1.99 10.11
N ILE A 473 25.62 2.66 9.85
CA ILE A 473 24.97 2.73 8.54
C ILE A 473 24.91 4.20 8.11
N GLU A 474 25.92 4.65 7.37
CA GLU A 474 26.05 6.05 6.99
C GLU A 474 25.86 6.26 5.48
N ILE A 475 24.88 7.08 5.10
CA ILE A 475 24.68 7.55 3.72
C ILE A 475 25.16 8.99 3.62
N GLN A 476 26.14 9.24 2.76
CA GLN A 476 26.76 10.54 2.52
C GLN A 476 26.36 11.07 1.15
N CYS A 477 25.89 12.32 1.06
CA CYS A 477 25.62 13.00 -0.20
C CYS A 477 26.33 14.36 -0.25
N ALA A 478 27.07 14.60 -1.33
CA ALA A 478 27.90 15.80 -1.51
C ALA A 478 27.38 16.76 -2.60
N THR A 479 26.27 16.41 -3.25
CA THR A 479 25.77 17.09 -4.47
C THR A 479 24.33 17.57 -4.35
N GLY A 480 23.61 17.19 -3.29
CA GLY A 480 22.26 17.67 -2.99
C GLY A 480 21.68 17.02 -1.72
N TYR A 481 20.36 16.86 -1.69
CA TYR A 481 19.62 16.21 -0.59
C TYR A 481 19.97 14.71 -0.52
N PRO A 482 20.52 14.18 0.59
CA PRO A 482 20.74 12.75 0.74
C PRO A 482 19.46 11.93 0.50
N VAL A 483 18.32 12.41 1.00
CA VAL A 483 17.00 11.82 0.74
C VAL A 483 15.99 12.92 0.45
N TRP A 484 15.29 12.81 -0.69
CA TRP A 484 14.18 13.67 -1.06
C TRP A 484 12.89 12.85 -1.20
N LEU A 485 11.87 13.17 -0.41
CA LEU A 485 10.60 12.47 -0.33
C LEU A 485 9.47 13.29 -0.95
N THR A 486 8.70 12.65 -1.84
CA THR A 486 7.45 13.21 -2.39
C THR A 486 6.28 12.23 -2.31
N ALA A 487 6.56 10.96 -2.01
CA ALA A 487 5.57 9.89 -1.99
C ALA A 487 4.78 9.79 -0.68
N THR A 488 3.49 9.52 -0.80
CA THR A 488 2.70 8.97 0.31
C THR A 488 3.05 7.50 0.52
N GLY A 489 3.26 7.09 1.77
CA GLY A 489 3.59 5.71 2.12
C GLY A 489 5.07 5.33 2.04
N ALA A 490 5.95 6.25 1.64
CA ALA A 490 7.39 6.05 1.77
C ALA A 490 7.80 5.99 3.25
N VAL A 491 8.75 5.12 3.58
CA VAL A 491 9.28 4.93 4.94
C VAL A 491 10.80 5.01 4.89
N VAL A 492 11.41 5.84 5.74
CA VAL A 492 12.87 5.94 5.90
C VAL A 492 13.17 5.71 7.38
N ARG A 493 13.93 4.66 7.72
CA ARG A 493 14.19 4.37 9.13
C ARG A 493 15.53 3.74 9.46
N GLY A 494 16.06 4.07 10.64
CA GLY A 494 17.23 3.41 11.21
C GLY A 494 18.54 3.66 10.45
N LEU A 495 18.71 4.85 9.89
CA LEU A 495 19.87 5.23 9.06
C LEU A 495 20.55 6.48 9.61
N SER A 496 21.85 6.61 9.36
CA SER A 496 22.58 7.88 9.51
C SER A 496 22.73 8.55 8.15
N LEU A 497 22.30 9.81 8.02
CA LEU A 497 22.39 10.61 6.80
C LEU A 497 23.29 11.82 7.04
N THR A 498 24.28 12.01 6.18
CA THR A 498 25.23 13.12 6.22
C THR A 498 25.18 13.89 4.89
N CYS A 499 24.73 15.13 4.92
CA CYS A 499 24.81 16.05 3.78
C CYS A 499 26.07 16.92 3.89
N THR A 500 26.91 16.89 2.87
CA THR A 500 28.08 17.77 2.72
C THR A 500 27.98 18.66 1.47
N ALA A 501 26.78 18.73 0.87
CA ALA A 501 26.56 19.53 -0.33
C ALA A 501 26.62 21.03 0.02
N PRO A 502 27.46 21.81 -0.68
CA PRO A 502 27.53 23.25 -0.45
C PRO A 502 26.23 23.92 -0.90
N ALA A 503 25.89 25.05 -0.26
CA ALA A 503 24.79 25.89 -0.73
C ALA A 503 25.01 26.33 -2.18
N ARG A 504 23.95 26.33 -2.99
CA ARG A 504 24.00 26.99 -4.31
C ARG A 504 23.89 28.48 -4.09
N LEU A 505 24.74 29.26 -4.77
CA LEU A 505 24.79 30.71 -4.63
C LEU A 505 24.28 31.39 -5.91
N ASN A 506 23.63 32.55 -5.80
CA ASN A 506 23.38 33.44 -6.93
C ASN A 506 24.66 34.15 -7.39
N ALA A 507 24.54 35.01 -8.40
CA ALA A 507 25.67 35.79 -8.92
C ALA A 507 26.26 36.75 -7.87
N GLU A 508 25.45 37.16 -6.90
CA GLU A 508 25.78 38.05 -5.78
C GLU A 508 26.48 37.30 -4.63
N GLY A 509 26.59 35.96 -4.70
CA GLY A 509 27.20 35.12 -3.67
C GLY A 509 26.28 34.78 -2.50
N GLU A 510 24.99 35.07 -2.63
CA GLU A 510 23.96 34.78 -1.63
C GLU A 510 23.40 33.37 -1.86
N PRO A 511 23.13 32.59 -0.80
CA PRO A 511 22.58 31.26 -0.93
C PRO A 511 21.17 31.29 -1.53
N VAL A 512 21.00 30.59 -2.64
CA VAL A 512 19.71 30.34 -3.31
C VAL A 512 19.21 28.91 -3.14
N GLU A 513 20.03 27.98 -2.68
CA GLU A 513 19.51 26.65 -2.32
C GLU A 513 20.41 26.06 -1.27
N THR A 514 19.80 25.45 -0.26
CA THR A 514 20.51 24.71 0.79
C THR A 514 19.95 23.31 0.88
N PHE A 515 20.81 22.37 1.27
CA PHE A 515 20.46 20.96 1.21
C PHE A 515 20.28 20.37 2.61
N GLU A 516 19.05 20.01 2.95
CA GLU A 516 18.75 19.27 4.17
C GLU A 516 19.15 17.81 4.04
N ALA A 517 19.40 17.14 5.17
CA ALA A 517 19.65 15.70 5.18
C ALA A 517 18.42 14.90 4.70
N ILE A 518 17.22 15.37 5.02
CA ILE A 518 15.95 14.89 4.47
C ILE A 518 15.11 16.07 4.04
N TYR A 519 14.62 16.04 2.79
CA TYR A 519 13.73 17.07 2.26
C TYR A 519 12.40 16.44 1.82
N VAL A 520 11.28 17.05 2.22
CA VAL A 520 9.92 16.57 1.94
C VAL A 520 9.14 17.69 1.25
N THR A 521 8.70 17.47 0.02
CA THR A 521 7.94 18.49 -0.74
C THR A 521 6.49 18.11 -1.02
N ALA A 522 6.12 16.84 -0.76
CA ALA A 522 4.76 16.37 -0.90
C ALA A 522 4.56 15.03 -0.17
N GLY A 523 3.29 14.66 0.01
CA GLY A 523 2.89 13.35 0.48
C GLY A 523 2.96 13.19 1.99
N ARG A 524 2.74 11.94 2.44
CA ARG A 524 2.69 11.55 3.85
C ARG A 524 3.74 10.47 4.17
N PRO A 525 5.04 10.75 4.04
CA PRO A 525 6.08 9.77 4.33
C PRO A 525 6.26 9.60 5.84
N THR A 526 6.86 8.48 6.23
CA THR A 526 7.29 8.18 7.60
C THR A 526 8.81 8.22 7.68
N ILE A 527 9.35 8.96 8.65
CA ILE A 527 10.78 9.04 8.94
C ILE A 527 10.97 8.65 10.40
N GLU A 528 11.76 7.61 10.68
CA GLU A 528 11.90 7.08 12.05
C GLU A 528 13.33 6.72 12.44
N ASP A 529 13.69 6.96 13.69
CA ASP A 529 14.93 6.44 14.28
C ASP A 529 16.20 6.81 13.48
N CYS A 530 16.14 7.87 12.66
CA CYS A 530 17.26 8.34 11.86
C CYS A 530 18.18 9.29 12.63
N PHE A 531 19.44 9.32 12.21
CA PHE A 531 20.45 10.23 12.71
C PHE A 531 20.91 11.14 11.56
N LEU A 532 20.81 12.45 11.70
CA LEU A 532 20.87 13.39 10.58
C LEU A 532 21.92 14.48 10.83
N ARG A 533 22.79 14.73 9.86
CA ARG A 533 23.79 15.81 9.84
C ARG A 533 23.76 16.53 8.50
N SER A 534 23.97 17.85 8.52
CA SER A 534 24.17 18.65 7.31
C SER A 534 25.17 19.77 7.58
N GLU A 535 26.22 19.87 6.77
CA GLU A 535 27.29 20.85 6.99
C GLU A 535 26.85 22.30 6.70
N PHE A 536 26.00 22.48 5.68
CA PHE A 536 25.59 23.79 5.18
C PHE A 536 24.08 24.01 5.21
N GLY A 537 23.26 22.96 5.21
CA GLY A 537 21.80 23.05 5.22
C GLY A 537 21.19 22.59 6.54
N GLY A 538 19.91 22.23 6.51
CA GLY A 538 19.20 21.76 7.69
C GLY A 538 19.23 20.24 7.92
N GLY A 539 18.59 19.79 9.00
CA GLY A 539 18.39 18.36 9.25
C GLY A 539 17.21 17.79 8.46
N VAL A 540 16.02 18.33 8.71
CA VAL A 540 14.79 17.97 7.99
C VAL A 540 14.11 19.23 7.48
N GLY A 541 13.79 19.25 6.19
CA GLY A 541 13.00 20.30 5.56
C GLY A 541 11.68 19.78 5.03
N VAL A 542 10.59 20.49 5.32
CA VAL A 542 9.24 20.11 4.90
C VAL A 542 8.55 21.33 4.31
N GLN A 543 8.22 21.27 3.03
CA GLN A 543 7.66 22.40 2.28
C GLN A 543 6.47 21.98 1.43
N GLY A 544 5.49 22.87 1.32
CA GLY A 544 4.33 22.72 0.45
C GLY A 544 3.09 22.17 1.17
N ALA A 545 1.92 22.72 0.82
CA ALA A 545 0.63 22.40 1.45
C ALA A 545 0.19 20.92 1.36
N GLY A 546 0.84 20.11 0.51
CA GLY A 546 0.61 18.67 0.41
C GLY A 546 1.58 17.81 1.23
N ALA A 547 2.54 18.40 1.94
CA ALA A 547 3.55 17.71 2.72
C ALA A 547 3.12 17.56 4.18
N GLU A 548 2.82 16.31 4.58
CA GLU A 548 2.39 15.97 5.93
C GLU A 548 3.14 14.72 6.44
N PRO A 549 4.46 14.81 6.70
CA PRO A 549 5.25 13.67 7.14
C PRO A 549 4.96 13.28 8.59
N THR A 550 5.28 12.04 8.93
CA THR A 550 5.42 11.58 10.32
C THR A 550 6.89 11.37 10.64
N VAL A 551 7.48 12.23 11.48
CA VAL A 551 8.89 12.16 11.90
C VAL A 551 8.97 11.74 13.36
N ARG A 552 9.62 10.61 13.67
CA ARG A 552 9.69 10.10 15.05
C ARG A 552 11.08 9.63 15.46
N ASN A 553 11.47 9.94 16.70
CA ASN A 553 12.73 9.50 17.32
C ASN A 553 14.00 9.83 16.49
N CYS A 554 13.93 10.88 15.67
CA CYS A 554 15.06 11.32 14.86
C CYS A 554 15.97 12.23 15.67
N VAL A 555 17.27 12.12 15.43
CA VAL A 555 18.28 12.99 16.02
C VAL A 555 18.92 13.80 14.92
N VAL A 556 18.79 15.13 14.97
CA VAL A 556 19.52 16.06 14.11
C VAL A 556 20.69 16.61 14.93
N GLU A 557 21.89 16.55 14.37
CA GLU A 557 23.10 17.03 15.02
C GLU A 557 23.95 17.87 14.05
N ASP A 558 24.50 18.97 14.55
CA ASP A 558 25.44 19.84 13.82
C ASP A 558 24.90 20.33 12.46
N ALA A 559 23.62 20.72 12.40
CA ALA A 559 23.02 21.30 11.20
C ALA A 559 23.60 22.70 10.89
N GLY A 560 24.04 22.91 9.65
CA GLY A 560 24.59 24.17 9.15
C GLY A 560 23.59 25.34 9.15
N LEU A 561 22.30 25.03 9.08
CA LEU A 561 21.18 25.96 9.24
C LEU A 561 20.20 25.43 10.31
N ASN A 562 18.92 25.25 9.94
CA ASN A 562 17.85 24.88 10.84
C ASN A 562 17.84 23.37 11.10
N GLY A 563 17.55 22.94 12.32
CA GLY A 563 17.42 21.53 12.64
C GLY A 563 16.26 20.88 11.89
N ILE A 564 15.04 21.31 12.19
CA ILE A 564 13.80 20.88 11.52
C ILE A 564 13.02 22.12 11.10
N HIS A 565 12.75 22.29 9.81
CA HIS A 565 11.97 23.42 9.29
C HIS A 565 10.71 22.94 8.55
N ILE A 566 9.59 23.61 8.80
CA ILE A 566 8.29 23.37 8.17
C ILE A 566 7.81 24.70 7.57
N ALA A 567 7.49 24.73 6.28
CA ALA A 567 7.07 25.97 5.61
C ALA A 567 6.03 25.73 4.51
N ASP A 568 5.55 26.83 3.91
CA ASP A 568 4.71 26.84 2.70
C ASP A 568 3.42 26.03 2.80
N GLY A 569 2.75 26.12 3.96
CA GLY A 569 1.48 25.43 4.20
C GLY A 569 1.64 23.99 4.66
N ALA A 570 2.87 23.51 4.89
CA ALA A 570 3.13 22.14 5.29
C ALA A 570 2.68 21.84 6.74
N GLY A 571 2.45 20.56 7.01
CA GLY A 571 2.03 20.07 8.31
C GLY A 571 2.87 18.89 8.78
N GLY A 572 2.20 17.89 9.35
CA GLY A 572 2.81 16.64 9.80
C GLY A 572 2.88 16.48 11.32
N PHE A 573 3.36 15.31 11.73
CA PHE A 573 3.48 14.90 13.12
C PHE A 573 4.94 14.62 13.47
N TYR A 574 5.46 15.30 14.48
CA TYR A 574 6.86 15.25 14.91
C TYR A 574 6.90 14.81 16.37
N ALA A 575 7.52 13.67 16.67
CA ALA A 575 7.48 13.09 18.01
C ALA A 575 8.82 12.53 18.49
N GLY A 576 9.26 12.94 19.67
CA GLY A 576 10.51 12.42 20.25
C GLY A 576 11.77 12.80 19.46
N CYS A 577 11.70 13.85 18.63
CA CYS A 577 12.84 14.30 17.83
C CYS A 577 13.76 15.20 18.67
N VAL A 578 15.06 15.07 18.47
CA VAL A 578 16.07 15.84 19.20
C VAL A 578 16.99 16.56 18.22
N VAL A 579 17.06 17.88 18.34
CA VAL A 579 17.98 18.74 17.59
C VAL A 579 19.10 19.19 18.53
N ARG A 580 20.36 19.00 18.15
CA ARG A 580 21.53 19.44 18.93
C ARG A 580 22.49 20.27 18.08
N ARG A 581 22.98 21.37 18.65
CA ARG A 581 24.06 22.18 18.06
C ARG A 581 23.78 22.63 16.62
N ALA A 582 22.52 22.98 16.34
CA ALA A 582 22.18 23.65 15.09
C ALA A 582 22.80 25.06 15.08
N LYS A 583 23.42 25.45 13.96
CA LYS A 583 23.94 26.82 13.80
C LYS A 583 22.82 27.83 13.58
N GLY A 584 21.72 27.42 12.95
CA GLY A 584 20.50 28.21 12.81
C GLY A 584 19.50 27.94 13.93
N ILE A 585 18.24 27.71 13.54
CA ILE A 585 17.12 27.49 14.45
C ILE A 585 16.97 26.00 14.77
N GLY A 586 16.62 25.64 16.00
CA GLY A 586 16.28 24.26 16.36
C GLY A 586 15.09 23.71 15.57
N PHE A 587 13.91 24.28 15.81
CA PHE A 587 12.66 24.00 15.08
C PHE A 587 12.09 25.30 14.48
N ALA A 588 11.68 25.28 13.22
CA ALA A 588 11.07 26.44 12.56
C ALA A 588 9.74 26.07 11.89
N ALA A 589 8.72 26.92 12.05
CA ALA A 589 7.46 26.86 11.34
C ALA A 589 7.13 28.24 10.75
N ALA A 590 6.98 28.34 9.44
CA ALA A 590 6.76 29.63 8.77
C ALA A 590 5.70 29.57 7.67
N GLY A 591 4.98 30.68 7.48
CA GLY A 591 4.03 30.85 6.39
C GLY A 591 2.60 30.45 6.74
N ALA A 592 1.64 31.11 6.10
CA ALA A 592 0.22 30.89 6.30
C ALA A 592 -0.18 29.45 5.91
N GLY A 593 -0.98 28.81 6.77
CA GLY A 593 -1.42 27.42 6.58
C GLY A 593 -0.44 26.38 7.11
N THR A 594 0.80 26.76 7.45
CA THR A 594 1.76 25.87 8.10
C THR A 594 1.28 25.56 9.52
N ALA A 595 1.03 24.29 9.83
CA ALA A 595 0.42 23.87 11.10
C ALA A 595 0.90 22.48 11.56
N PRO A 596 2.17 22.33 12.00
CA PRO A 596 2.69 21.06 12.51
C PRO A 596 2.13 20.70 13.88
N THR A 597 2.12 19.39 14.18
CA THR A 597 1.92 18.86 15.54
C THR A 597 3.23 18.30 16.06
N VAL A 598 3.79 18.92 17.10
CA VAL A 598 5.10 18.59 17.67
C VAL A 598 4.92 18.11 19.12
N ARG A 599 5.41 16.92 19.45
CA ARG A 599 5.25 16.31 20.77
C ARG A 599 6.55 15.76 21.33
N ASN A 600 6.86 16.07 22.58
CA ASN A 600 8.01 15.52 23.31
C ASN A 600 9.33 15.67 22.54
N CYS A 601 9.50 16.78 21.83
CA CYS A 601 10.71 17.08 21.06
C CYS A 601 11.62 18.03 21.85
N SER A 602 12.90 18.06 21.52
CA SER A 602 13.83 19.00 22.14
C SER A 602 14.81 19.62 21.16
N ALA A 603 15.16 20.90 21.37
CA ALA A 603 16.30 21.53 20.74
C ALA A 603 17.26 22.07 21.80
N GLU A 604 18.54 21.74 21.65
CA GLU A 604 19.57 22.02 22.65
C GLU A 604 20.85 22.59 22.03
N ASP A 605 21.52 23.48 22.77
CA ASP A 605 22.87 23.96 22.47
C ASP A 605 23.01 24.63 21.09
N GLY A 606 21.96 25.31 20.61
CA GLY A 606 21.94 25.98 19.31
C GLY A 606 22.57 27.37 19.33
N GLU A 607 23.12 27.80 18.18
CA GLU A 607 23.67 29.16 18.04
C GLU A 607 22.60 30.20 17.72
N GLY A 608 21.46 29.79 17.16
CA GLY A 608 20.29 30.65 16.93
C GLY A 608 19.22 30.46 18.01
N ASN A 609 17.97 30.37 17.56
CA ASN A 609 16.78 30.24 18.41
C ASN A 609 16.40 28.76 18.58
N GLY A 610 15.73 28.42 19.68
CA GLY A 610 15.25 27.05 19.90
C GLY A 610 14.05 26.66 19.03
N LEU A 611 13.00 27.48 19.08
CA LEU A 611 11.79 27.36 18.27
C LEU A 611 11.44 28.72 17.66
N VAL A 612 11.14 28.75 16.38
CA VAL A 612 10.68 29.96 15.65
C VAL A 612 9.37 29.67 14.95
N ILE A 613 8.37 30.53 15.15
CA ILE A 613 7.06 30.44 14.51
C ILE A 613 6.71 31.81 13.92
N LEU A 614 6.59 31.88 12.60
CA LEU A 614 6.51 33.15 11.86
C LEU A 614 5.41 33.16 10.77
N ASP A 615 5.12 34.36 10.27
CA ASP A 615 4.42 34.60 9.00
C ASP A 615 3.05 33.91 8.85
N GLY A 616 2.24 33.93 9.92
CA GLY A 616 0.91 33.33 9.91
C GLY A 616 0.90 31.82 10.15
N ALA A 617 2.04 31.23 10.51
CA ALA A 617 2.09 29.84 10.92
C ALA A 617 1.31 29.61 12.22
N ALA A 618 0.67 28.46 12.29
CA ALA A 618 0.05 27.92 13.48
C ALA A 618 0.77 26.61 13.86
N GLY A 619 0.27 25.90 14.86
CA GLY A 619 0.80 24.59 15.23
C GLY A 619 0.57 24.29 16.70
N THR A 620 0.70 23.00 17.05
CA THR A 620 0.60 22.54 18.43
C THR A 620 1.93 21.95 18.88
N TYR A 621 2.38 22.36 20.07
CA TYR A 621 3.64 21.94 20.66
C TYR A 621 3.37 21.47 22.07
N GLU A 622 3.58 20.18 22.35
CA GLU A 622 3.29 19.60 23.66
C GLU A 622 4.51 18.91 24.24
N GLY A 623 4.86 19.20 25.50
CA GLY A 623 5.95 18.50 26.19
C GLY A 623 7.33 18.77 25.59
N CYS A 624 7.52 19.90 24.89
CA CYS A 624 8.77 20.20 24.18
C CYS A 624 9.76 21.00 25.05
N VAL A 625 11.06 20.80 24.82
CA VAL A 625 12.13 21.40 25.63
C VAL A 625 13.11 22.18 24.75
N PHE A 626 13.30 23.46 25.03
CA PHE A 626 14.21 24.34 24.27
C PHE A 626 15.25 24.93 25.22
N LYS A 627 16.51 24.50 25.16
CA LYS A 627 17.49 24.92 26.15
C LYS A 627 18.88 25.28 25.62
N ARG A 628 19.52 26.22 26.30
CA ARG A 628 20.89 26.68 26.04
C ARG A 628 21.08 27.19 24.61
N HIS A 629 20.17 28.04 24.17
CA HIS A 629 20.24 28.72 22.86
C HIS A 629 20.87 30.11 23.05
N LYS A 630 21.69 30.57 22.09
CA LYS A 630 22.25 31.93 22.18
C LYS A 630 21.21 33.01 21.90
N GLY A 631 20.19 32.72 21.09
CA GLY A 631 19.02 33.57 20.87
C GLY A 631 17.85 33.23 21.81
N PRO A 632 16.64 33.77 21.55
CA PRO A 632 15.42 33.30 22.22
C PRO A 632 15.24 31.77 22.11
N SER A 633 14.92 31.13 23.23
CA SER A 633 14.56 29.71 23.26
C SER A 633 13.28 29.45 22.47
N ILE A 634 12.31 30.36 22.53
CA ILE A 634 11.09 30.35 21.73
C ILE A 634 10.84 31.76 21.19
N ALA A 635 10.63 31.91 19.89
CA ALA A 635 10.27 33.17 19.25
C ALA A 635 9.02 32.99 18.38
N VAL A 636 8.03 33.87 18.57
CA VAL A 636 6.77 33.85 17.83
C VAL A 636 6.49 35.24 17.31
N ALA A 637 6.40 35.43 15.99
CA ALA A 637 6.20 36.76 15.42
C ALA A 637 5.37 36.76 14.14
N GLY A 638 4.84 37.94 13.80
CA GLY A 638 4.07 38.17 12.58
C GLY A 638 2.56 38.09 12.78
N ALA A 639 1.84 38.89 11.98
CA ALA A 639 0.39 38.97 12.05
C ALA A 639 -0.25 37.63 11.63
N GLY A 640 -1.24 37.19 12.39
CA GLY A 640 -1.91 35.89 12.15
C GLY A 640 -1.16 34.67 12.69
N THR A 641 0.06 34.85 13.22
CA THR A 641 0.83 33.77 13.86
C THR A 641 0.22 33.45 15.23
N ALA A 642 -0.33 32.25 15.38
CA ALA A 642 -1.10 31.87 16.57
C ALA A 642 -0.89 30.40 17.00
N PRO A 643 0.26 30.07 17.59
CA PRO A 643 0.55 28.70 18.02
C PRO A 643 -0.09 28.35 19.37
N SER A 644 -0.16 27.05 19.66
CA SER A 644 -0.53 26.52 20.97
C SER A 644 0.61 25.70 21.57
N LEU A 645 1.15 26.15 22.71
CA LEU A 645 2.21 25.47 23.45
C LEU A 645 1.66 24.99 24.79
N LYS A 646 1.87 23.71 25.11
CA LYS A 646 1.40 23.09 26.35
C LYS A 646 2.48 22.24 27.00
N ASN A 647 2.69 22.39 28.31
CA ASN A 647 3.70 21.63 29.06
C ASN A 647 5.11 21.74 28.46
N CYS A 648 5.46 22.88 27.86
CA CYS A 648 6.78 23.10 27.26
C CYS A 648 7.72 23.80 28.24
N SER A 649 9.03 23.57 28.12
CA SER A 649 10.05 24.33 28.86
C SER A 649 11.04 25.04 27.96
N ALA A 650 11.47 26.21 28.42
CA ALA A 650 12.54 27.01 27.85
C ALA A 650 13.55 27.35 28.94
N GLU A 651 14.83 27.03 28.71
CA GLU A 651 15.87 27.10 29.75
C GLU A 651 17.15 27.75 29.22
N ASP A 652 17.73 28.67 29.98
CA ASP A 652 19.05 29.27 29.71
C ASP A 652 19.19 29.87 28.29
N GLY A 653 18.13 30.51 27.77
CA GLY A 653 18.17 31.25 26.50
C GLY A 653 18.51 32.73 26.67
N ALA A 654 18.57 33.50 25.58
CA ALA A 654 18.58 34.96 25.67
C ALA A 654 17.26 35.44 26.30
N HIS A 655 16.15 35.00 25.72
CA HIS A 655 14.79 35.09 26.26
C HIS A 655 14.22 33.67 26.32
N GLY A 656 13.38 33.37 27.31
CA GLY A 656 12.65 32.11 27.35
C GLY A 656 11.56 32.07 26.27
N LEU A 657 10.82 33.18 26.14
CA LEU A 657 9.79 33.41 25.15
C LEU A 657 9.80 34.84 24.63
N TYR A 658 9.95 35.00 23.33
CA TYR A 658 9.81 36.25 22.60
C TYR A 658 8.52 36.23 21.76
N ILE A 659 7.74 37.31 21.81
CA ILE A 659 6.51 37.46 21.02
C ILE A 659 6.44 38.87 20.44
N GLY A 660 6.27 38.98 19.12
CA GLY A 660 6.24 40.29 18.45
C GLY A 660 5.37 40.35 17.20
N GLY A 661 5.30 41.55 16.60
CA GLY A 661 4.76 41.73 15.24
C GLY A 661 3.29 41.35 15.05
N GLY A 662 2.44 41.49 16.07
CA GLY A 662 1.01 41.19 15.98
C GLY A 662 0.64 39.71 16.21
N ALA A 663 1.56 38.90 16.73
CA ALA A 663 1.32 37.50 17.02
C ALA A 663 0.40 37.29 18.24
N ALA A 664 -0.34 36.19 18.23
CA ALA A 664 -1.31 35.82 19.27
C ALA A 664 -1.23 34.32 19.60
N GLY A 665 -0.29 33.93 20.46
CA GLY A 665 -0.12 32.53 20.89
C GLY A 665 -0.83 32.19 22.20
N SER A 666 -1.12 30.89 22.41
CA SER A 666 -1.58 30.33 23.69
C SER A 666 -0.49 29.47 24.33
N TYR A 667 -0.21 29.69 25.61
CA TYR A 667 0.82 28.98 26.36
C TYR A 667 0.22 28.48 27.67
N GLN A 668 0.20 27.17 27.87
CA GLN A 668 -0.43 26.54 29.02
C GLN A 668 0.57 25.64 29.74
N ASP A 669 0.66 25.79 31.07
CA ASP A 669 1.49 24.94 31.93
C ASP A 669 2.98 24.91 31.48
N CYS A 670 3.47 26.02 30.91
CA CYS A 670 4.86 26.13 30.41
C CYS A 670 5.82 26.69 31.46
N ALA A 671 7.11 26.35 31.35
CA ALA A 671 8.18 26.80 32.24
C ALA A 671 9.26 27.59 31.49
N PHE A 672 9.69 28.72 32.06
CA PHE A 672 10.73 29.59 31.53
C PHE A 672 11.75 29.88 32.65
N THR A 673 13.01 29.49 32.48
CA THR A 673 14.00 29.53 33.56
C THR A 673 15.41 29.92 33.12
N GLY A 674 16.12 30.69 33.94
CA GLY A 674 17.56 30.93 33.80
C GLY A 674 17.96 31.86 32.65
N ASP A 675 16.99 32.51 32.01
CA ASP A 675 17.22 33.34 30.82
C ASP A 675 18.12 34.56 31.10
N ALA A 676 18.91 34.96 30.11
CA ALA A 676 19.92 36.00 30.25
C ALA A 676 19.34 37.42 30.24
N LEU A 677 18.26 37.64 29.49
CA LEU A 677 17.49 38.87 29.40
C LEU A 677 16.10 38.64 30.00
N ALA A 678 15.10 39.43 29.59
CA ALA A 678 13.72 39.23 30.05
C ALA A 678 13.25 37.80 29.74
N SER A 679 12.76 37.05 30.74
CA SER A 679 12.36 35.65 30.51
C SER A 679 11.20 35.55 29.53
N ILE A 680 10.24 36.46 29.60
CA ILE A 680 9.20 36.65 28.59
C ILE A 680 9.25 38.08 28.07
N PHE A 681 9.33 38.24 26.76
CA PHE A 681 9.42 39.52 26.07
C PHE A 681 8.28 39.64 25.04
N VAL A 682 7.45 40.67 25.18
CA VAL A 682 6.29 40.90 24.31
C VAL A 682 6.32 42.33 23.77
N GLU A 683 6.32 42.49 22.45
CA GLU A 683 6.41 43.79 21.81
C GLU A 683 5.45 43.98 20.61
N GLY A 684 5.19 45.23 20.28
CA GLY A 684 4.48 45.63 19.07
C GLY A 684 2.95 45.68 19.22
N ALA A 685 2.36 46.72 18.61
CA ALA A 685 0.93 46.90 18.58
C ALA A 685 0.21 45.71 17.93
N GLY A 686 -0.85 45.22 18.58
CA GLY A 686 -1.61 44.06 18.13
C GLY A 686 -1.08 42.71 18.62
N THR A 687 0.11 42.66 19.22
CA THR A 687 0.62 41.46 19.88
C THR A 687 -0.13 41.23 21.19
N ALA A 688 -0.78 40.07 21.33
CA ALA A 688 -1.66 39.78 22.47
C ALA A 688 -1.67 38.28 22.82
N PRO A 689 -0.62 37.76 23.48
CA PRO A 689 -0.55 36.36 23.89
C PRO A 689 -1.45 36.06 25.10
N THR A 690 -1.79 34.77 25.26
CA THR A 690 -2.46 34.24 26.46
C THR A 690 -1.58 33.21 27.14
N LEU A 691 -1.20 33.45 28.39
CA LEU A 691 -0.43 32.55 29.22
C LEU A 691 -1.27 32.09 30.40
N THR A 692 -1.37 30.77 30.61
CA THR A 692 -2.17 30.18 31.69
C THR A 692 -1.33 29.18 32.49
N ASN A 693 -1.28 29.36 33.82
CA ASN A 693 -0.55 28.50 34.75
C ASN A 693 0.95 28.32 34.40
N CYS A 694 1.57 29.32 33.78
CA CYS A 694 2.99 29.25 33.43
C CYS A 694 3.89 29.63 34.62
N SER A 695 5.08 29.04 34.67
CA SER A 695 6.11 29.33 35.68
C SER A 695 7.30 30.03 35.04
N VAL A 696 7.63 31.23 35.51
CA VAL A 696 8.72 32.07 35.03
C VAL A 696 9.61 32.35 36.24
N VAL A 697 10.82 31.78 36.27
CA VAL A 697 11.63 31.74 37.51
C VAL A 697 13.11 31.94 37.23
N GLY A 698 13.78 32.76 38.05
CA GLY A 698 15.25 32.78 38.12
C GLY A 698 15.94 33.41 36.92
N GLY A 699 15.25 34.26 36.17
CA GLY A 699 15.85 35.04 35.07
C GLY A 699 16.84 36.10 35.58
N LYS A 700 17.84 36.44 34.77
CA LYS A 700 18.90 37.41 35.12
C LYS A 700 18.46 38.87 34.95
N ASP A 701 17.31 39.10 34.35
CA ASP A 701 16.67 40.41 34.20
C ASP A 701 15.23 40.34 34.72
N THR A 702 14.26 40.96 34.05
CA THR A 702 12.84 41.00 34.38
C THR A 702 12.16 39.67 34.02
N GLY A 703 11.17 39.25 34.81
CA GLY A 703 10.38 38.05 34.47
C GLY A 703 9.55 38.21 33.19
N LEU A 704 8.75 39.28 33.11
CA LEU A 704 7.92 39.64 31.96
C LEU A 704 8.12 41.10 31.57
N LEU A 705 8.56 41.35 30.33
CA LEU A 705 8.63 42.70 29.74
C LEU A 705 7.58 42.81 28.62
N ILE A 706 6.71 43.81 28.70
CA ILE A 706 5.74 44.14 27.65
C ILE A 706 5.92 45.60 27.26
N HIS A 707 6.05 45.87 25.96
CA HIS A 707 6.17 47.24 25.47
C HIS A 707 5.67 47.47 24.04
N ASP A 708 5.87 48.69 23.51
CA ASP A 708 5.47 49.12 22.16
C ASP A 708 4.00 48.84 21.81
N GLY A 709 3.09 49.12 22.75
CA GLY A 709 1.65 49.00 22.50
C GLY A 709 1.11 47.56 22.57
N ALA A 710 1.92 46.60 23.00
CA ALA A 710 1.49 45.21 23.15
C ALA A 710 0.53 45.00 24.34
N ALA A 711 -0.26 43.93 24.27
CA ALA A 711 -1.19 43.53 25.31
C ALA A 711 -0.96 42.05 25.67
N GLY A 712 -1.92 41.44 26.35
CA GLY A 712 -1.89 40.02 26.68
C GLY A 712 -2.65 39.69 27.94
N VAL A 713 -2.94 38.40 28.14
CA VAL A 713 -3.61 37.87 29.33
C VAL A 713 -2.71 36.85 30.00
N PHE A 714 -2.42 37.06 31.28
CA PHE A 714 -1.61 36.17 32.09
C PHE A 714 -2.45 35.74 33.28
N GLU A 715 -2.73 34.44 33.37
CA GLU A 715 -3.73 33.86 34.24
C GLU A 715 -3.11 32.73 35.07
N GLY A 716 -3.07 32.87 36.40
CA GLY A 716 -2.47 31.84 37.26
C GLY A 716 -0.95 31.70 37.11
N CYS A 717 -0.26 32.67 36.51
CA CYS A 717 1.17 32.59 36.23
C CYS A 717 2.03 32.97 37.44
N THR A 718 3.23 32.42 37.52
CA THR A 718 4.22 32.72 38.57
C THR A 718 5.44 33.42 37.96
N PHE A 719 5.85 34.55 38.54
CA PHE A 719 7.05 35.32 38.18
C PHE A 719 7.92 35.51 39.44
N LYS A 720 8.98 34.72 39.58
CA LYS A 720 9.73 34.64 40.84
C LYS A 720 11.24 34.67 40.68
N ASP A 721 11.88 35.19 41.73
CA ASP A 721 13.33 35.12 41.94
C ASP A 721 14.12 35.70 40.76
N HIS A 722 13.54 36.69 40.07
CA HIS A 722 14.21 37.45 39.02
C HIS A 722 15.15 38.48 39.63
N GLN A 723 16.32 38.70 39.02
CA GLN A 723 17.28 39.69 39.53
C GLN A 723 16.74 41.13 39.45
N TYR A 724 15.80 41.37 38.53
CA TYR A 724 15.17 42.66 38.35
C TYR A 724 13.70 42.66 38.79
N ALA A 725 12.80 43.33 38.06
CA ALA A 725 11.38 43.38 38.38
C ALA A 725 10.70 42.06 38.00
N GLY A 726 9.59 41.72 38.66
CA GLY A 726 8.79 40.58 38.23
C GLY A 726 8.14 40.83 36.87
N VAL A 727 7.53 42.00 36.70
CA VAL A 727 6.88 42.47 35.48
C VAL A 727 7.28 43.93 35.20
N THR A 728 7.71 44.22 33.98
CA THR A 728 8.00 45.58 33.49
C THR A 728 7.06 45.90 32.33
N LEU A 729 6.40 47.05 32.41
CA LEU A 729 5.47 47.56 31.40
C LEU A 729 5.99 48.90 30.88
N GLN A 730 6.09 49.03 29.56
CA GLN A 730 6.68 50.21 28.95
C GLN A 730 5.91 50.65 27.69
N ASP A 731 6.03 51.93 27.36
CA ASP A 731 5.43 52.60 26.21
C ASP A 731 3.90 52.74 26.21
N ALA A 732 3.44 53.82 25.57
CA ALA A 732 2.02 54.15 25.50
C ALA A 732 1.26 53.08 24.69
N GLY A 733 0.08 52.73 25.17
CA GLY A 733 -0.75 51.68 24.55
C GLY A 733 -0.53 50.29 25.13
N THR A 734 0.60 50.05 25.82
CA THR A 734 0.86 48.77 26.48
C THR A 734 -0.10 48.57 27.65
N ARG A 735 -0.96 47.53 27.56
CA ARG A 735 -2.03 47.27 28.54
C ARG A 735 -2.37 45.77 28.71
N PRO A 736 -1.52 44.97 29.39
CA PRO A 736 -1.86 43.58 29.71
C PRO A 736 -2.88 43.46 30.85
N THR A 737 -3.42 42.25 30.99
CA THR A 737 -4.23 41.80 32.13
C THR A 737 -3.51 40.69 32.89
N LEU A 738 -3.26 40.89 34.17
CA LEU A 738 -2.66 39.92 35.09
C LEU A 738 -3.75 39.44 36.06
N ARG A 739 -4.01 38.14 36.12
CA ARG A 739 -5.07 37.54 36.95
C ARG A 739 -4.55 36.36 37.73
N ARG A 740 -4.82 36.33 39.04
CA ARG A 740 -4.43 35.21 39.92
C ARG A 740 -2.94 34.86 39.84
N CYS A 741 -2.09 35.83 39.51
CA CYS A 741 -0.66 35.61 39.36
C CYS A 741 0.07 35.74 40.71
N THR A 742 1.21 35.06 40.83
CA THR A 742 2.14 35.25 41.97
C THR A 742 3.42 35.90 41.46
N ILE A 743 3.71 37.11 41.92
CA ILE A 743 4.89 37.89 41.54
C ILE A 743 5.67 38.22 42.81
N ALA A 744 6.71 37.44 43.12
CA ALA A 744 7.36 37.48 44.43
C ALA A 744 8.86 37.16 44.37
N GLY A 745 9.62 37.56 45.38
CA GLY A 745 11.05 37.23 45.49
C GLY A 745 11.96 37.95 44.50
N ASN A 746 11.45 38.94 43.76
CA ASN A 746 12.22 39.63 42.72
C ASN A 746 13.10 40.74 43.32
N GLY A 747 14.26 41.00 42.69
CA GLY A 747 15.27 41.96 43.15
C GLY A 747 14.84 43.42 43.09
N TYR A 748 13.76 43.73 42.37
CA TYR A 748 13.16 45.06 42.26
C TYR A 748 11.68 45.02 42.71
N GLN A 749 10.79 45.74 42.04
CA GLN A 749 9.37 45.73 42.30
C GLN A 749 8.70 44.50 41.69
N ALA A 750 7.52 44.14 42.20
CA ALA A 750 6.69 43.14 41.53
C ALA A 750 6.28 43.63 40.13
N ILE A 751 5.76 44.86 40.03
CA ILE A 751 5.36 45.49 38.77
C ILE A 751 6.00 46.88 38.65
N TRP A 752 6.72 47.14 37.56
CA TRP A 752 7.26 48.45 37.21
C TRP A 752 6.62 48.98 35.93
N VAL A 753 6.03 50.17 35.99
CA VAL A 753 5.29 50.79 34.87
C VAL A 753 5.97 52.07 34.41
N ARG A 754 6.17 52.22 33.11
CA ARG A 754 6.95 53.31 32.49
C ARG A 754 6.26 53.88 31.24
N ALA A 755 6.60 55.12 30.89
CA ALA A 755 6.34 55.74 29.58
C ALA A 755 4.90 55.57 29.03
N GLY A 756 3.88 55.82 29.86
CA GLY A 756 2.47 55.77 29.45
C GLY A 756 1.82 54.37 29.43
N ALA A 757 2.55 53.32 29.78
CA ALA A 757 2.01 51.97 29.91
C ALA A 757 1.03 51.84 31.10
N GLY A 758 0.17 50.84 31.06
CA GLY A 758 -0.75 50.53 32.17
C GLY A 758 -1.06 49.03 32.24
N ALA A 759 -1.85 48.59 33.22
CA ALA A 759 -2.33 47.21 33.29
C ALA A 759 -3.56 47.06 34.18
N THR A 760 -4.29 45.97 33.98
CA THR A 760 -5.30 45.47 34.93
C THR A 760 -4.71 44.33 35.74
N VAL A 761 -4.76 44.41 37.07
CA VAL A 761 -4.20 43.41 37.99
C VAL A 761 -5.28 42.93 38.94
N GLU A 762 -5.68 41.66 38.86
CA GLU A 762 -6.78 41.12 39.64
C GLU A 762 -6.37 39.88 40.43
N ASN A 763 -6.61 39.90 41.75
CA ASN A 763 -6.37 38.75 42.63
C ASN A 763 -4.91 38.23 42.60
N CYS A 764 -3.94 39.09 42.34
CA CYS A 764 -2.52 38.71 42.30
C CYS A 764 -1.84 38.89 43.66
N ASP A 765 -0.87 38.02 43.97
CA ASP A 765 0.07 38.20 45.08
C ASP A 765 1.32 38.94 44.58
N LEU A 766 1.58 40.13 45.12
CA LEU A 766 2.72 40.99 44.76
C LEU A 766 3.74 41.12 45.91
N SER A 767 3.65 40.24 46.92
CA SER A 767 4.44 40.33 48.14
C SER A 767 5.86 39.78 47.99
N GLY A 768 6.75 40.10 48.93
CA GLY A 768 8.09 39.51 48.98
C GLY A 768 9.10 40.02 47.95
N ASN A 769 8.81 41.13 47.26
CA ASN A 769 9.73 41.78 46.31
C ASN A 769 10.57 42.86 47.01
N VAL A 770 11.86 42.98 46.65
CA VAL A 770 12.85 43.80 47.38
C VAL A 770 12.49 45.29 47.41
N ARG A 771 11.95 45.84 46.31
CA ARG A 771 11.55 47.26 46.21
C ARG A 771 10.04 47.50 46.37
N GLY A 772 9.30 46.49 46.82
CA GLY A 772 7.86 46.58 47.08
C GLY A 772 6.97 46.12 45.92
N PRO A 773 5.64 46.25 46.06
CA PRO A 773 4.68 45.64 45.13
C PRO A 773 4.64 46.33 43.76
N THR A 774 4.70 47.66 43.70
CA THR A 774 4.52 48.42 42.46
C THR A 774 5.35 49.70 42.44
N PHE A 775 5.82 50.12 41.26
CA PHE A 775 6.39 51.45 41.03
C PHE A 775 5.96 51.99 39.66
N LEU A 776 5.56 53.25 39.61
CA LEU A 776 5.09 53.96 38.41
C LEU A 776 6.03 55.15 38.18
N ASP A 777 6.73 55.17 37.04
CA ASP A 777 7.57 56.29 36.63
C ASP A 777 6.71 57.55 36.36
N GLU A 778 7.35 58.72 36.37
CA GLU A 778 6.71 59.95 35.92
C GLU A 778 6.24 59.78 34.46
N GLY A 779 4.94 60.00 34.21
CA GLY A 779 4.31 59.75 32.91
C GLY A 779 3.81 58.33 32.67
N ALA A 780 3.84 57.42 33.65
CA ALA A 780 3.16 56.12 33.58
C ALA A 780 1.63 56.29 33.41
N GLY A 781 1.01 55.30 32.76
CA GLY A 781 -0.45 55.20 32.61
C GLY A 781 -1.12 54.59 33.85
N SER A 782 -2.37 54.13 33.70
CA SER A 782 -3.17 53.60 34.81
C SER A 782 -2.80 52.17 35.18
N LEU A 783 -2.67 51.88 36.48
CA LEU A 783 -2.54 50.54 37.02
C LEU A 783 -3.76 50.23 37.90
N ASP A 784 -4.67 49.42 37.38
CA ASP A 784 -5.96 49.11 38.02
C ASP A 784 -5.84 47.81 38.82
N ILE A 785 -5.62 47.92 40.13
CA ILE A 785 -5.40 46.78 41.03
C ILE A 785 -6.67 46.47 41.82
N THR A 786 -7.20 45.25 41.67
CA THR A 786 -8.25 44.72 42.56
C THR A 786 -7.63 43.72 43.55
N PRO A 787 -7.81 43.93 44.87
CA PRO A 787 -7.17 43.10 45.89
C PRO A 787 -7.71 41.68 45.86
N SER A 788 -6.83 40.71 46.04
CA SER A 788 -7.20 39.31 46.27
C SER A 788 -8.06 39.23 47.53
N ALA A 789 -9.27 38.68 47.44
CA ALA A 789 -10.04 38.34 48.63
C ALA A 789 -9.15 37.45 49.51
N MET A 790 -8.75 37.92 50.70
CA MET A 790 -7.79 37.23 51.57
C MET A 790 -8.20 35.76 51.81
N ILE A 791 -7.58 34.84 51.09
CA ILE A 791 -7.53 33.42 51.45
C ILE A 791 -6.22 33.25 52.22
N PRO A 792 -6.25 32.81 53.49
CA PRO A 792 -5.03 32.65 54.28
C PRO A 792 -4.13 31.57 53.65
N PRO A 793 -2.80 31.72 53.71
CA PRO A 793 -1.88 30.76 53.12
C PRO A 793 -2.01 29.39 53.79
N ALA A 794 -2.05 28.32 53.00
CA ALA A 794 -1.90 26.96 53.51
C ALA A 794 -0.47 26.75 54.03
N PRO A 795 -0.27 26.04 55.16
CA PRO A 795 1.06 25.89 55.75
C PRO A 795 1.91 24.79 55.09
N GLY A 796 3.18 25.12 54.78
CA GLY A 796 4.27 24.20 54.39
C GLY A 796 4.50 24.12 52.87
N VAL A 797 5.71 24.16 52.30
CA VAL A 797 7.08 23.90 52.77
C VAL A 797 8.02 24.74 51.88
N PHE A 798 8.93 25.53 52.46
CA PHE A 798 10.07 26.13 51.75
C PHE A 798 11.38 25.55 52.33
N PRO A 799 12.37 25.15 51.51
CA PRO A 799 13.72 24.96 51.99
C PRO A 799 14.36 26.34 52.28
N PRO A 800 15.32 26.44 53.22
CA PRO A 800 15.90 27.72 53.61
C PRO A 800 16.85 28.28 52.54
N ALA A 801 16.78 29.59 52.30
CA ALA A 801 17.76 30.32 51.52
C ALA A 801 19.11 30.41 52.26
N PRO A 802 20.27 30.32 51.58
CA PRO A 802 21.57 30.56 52.19
C PRO A 802 21.77 32.06 52.44
N GLY A 803 22.07 32.39 53.70
CA GLY A 803 22.23 33.76 54.16
C GLY A 803 23.50 34.45 53.63
N GLY A 804 23.32 35.68 53.16
CA GLY A 804 24.35 36.69 52.95
C GLY A 804 23.68 38.06 52.95
N LEU A 805 24.23 39.01 53.70
CA LEU A 805 23.76 40.41 53.72
C LEU A 805 23.87 41.03 52.32
N PRO A 806 22.88 41.78 51.84
CA PRO A 806 22.93 42.42 50.53
C PRO A 806 23.98 43.54 50.51
N PRO A 807 24.75 43.71 49.42
CA PRO A 807 25.66 44.85 49.26
C PRO A 807 24.87 46.16 49.13
N ALA A 808 25.52 47.27 49.51
CA ALA A 808 24.94 48.61 49.43
C ALA A 808 24.50 48.97 47.99
N PRO A 809 23.44 49.78 47.82
CA PRO A 809 22.86 50.06 46.51
C PRO A 809 23.87 50.79 45.60
N PRO A 810 24.05 50.37 44.34
CA PRO A 810 24.78 51.17 43.36
C PRO A 810 23.98 52.42 42.99
N ALA A 811 24.69 53.46 42.57
CA ALA A 811 24.13 54.73 42.08
C ALA A 811 23.12 54.49 40.93
N PRO A 812 22.14 55.41 40.72
CA PRO A 812 21.15 55.27 39.65
C PRO A 812 21.85 55.12 38.31
N PHE A 813 21.74 53.92 37.74
CA PHE A 813 22.24 53.59 36.42
C PHE A 813 21.05 53.76 35.47
N ASP A 814 21.16 54.69 34.53
CA ASP A 814 20.28 54.67 33.36
C ASP A 814 20.52 53.34 32.65
N PRO A 815 19.51 52.49 32.46
CA PRO A 815 19.68 51.30 31.65
C PRO A 815 20.18 51.75 30.27
N PRO A 816 21.15 51.04 29.67
CA PRO A 816 21.55 51.35 28.31
C PRO A 816 20.30 51.36 27.42
N ALA A 817 20.28 52.23 26.42
CA ALA A 817 19.25 52.17 25.38
C ALA A 817 19.03 50.70 24.98
N PRO A 818 17.78 50.26 24.79
CA PRO A 818 17.51 48.89 24.41
C PRO A 818 18.45 48.54 23.25
N PRO A 819 19.16 47.40 23.31
CA PRO A 819 19.88 46.95 22.13
C PRO A 819 18.89 47.00 20.96
N ALA A 820 19.37 47.36 19.77
CA ALA A 820 18.57 47.18 18.56
C ALA A 820 17.93 45.78 18.64
N PRO A 821 16.66 45.60 18.21
CA PRO A 821 16.06 44.28 18.17
C PRO A 821 17.13 43.35 17.60
N PRO A 822 17.40 42.18 18.24
CA PRO A 822 18.34 41.26 17.65
C PRO A 822 17.94 41.17 16.19
N GLU A 823 18.87 41.44 15.27
CA GLU A 823 18.63 41.10 13.89
C GLU A 823 18.10 39.68 13.99
N PHE A 824 16.82 39.50 13.62
CA PHE A 824 16.38 38.19 13.24
C PHE A 824 17.50 37.80 12.29
N LEU A 825 18.25 36.75 12.62
CA LEU A 825 18.80 35.97 11.54
C LEU A 825 17.52 35.53 10.84
N ASP A 826 17.05 36.39 9.93
CA ASP A 826 16.17 36.03 8.85
C ASP A 826 16.90 34.80 8.34
N ALA A 827 16.36 33.63 8.68
CA ALA A 827 16.60 32.52 7.81
C ALA A 827 16.17 33.12 6.46
N PRO A 828 17.08 33.31 5.49
CA PRO A 828 16.63 33.71 4.19
C PRO A 828 15.50 32.75 3.86
N ALA A 829 14.34 33.30 3.49
CA ALA A 829 13.36 32.47 2.82
C ALA A 829 14.17 31.70 1.77
N PRO A 830 14.13 30.36 1.73
CA PRO A 830 14.67 29.67 0.57
C PRO A 830 14.04 30.39 -0.63
N PRO A 831 14.83 30.82 -1.62
CA PRO A 831 14.28 31.62 -2.69
C PRO A 831 13.11 30.87 -3.28
N ALA A 832 12.13 31.65 -3.74
CA ALA A 832 11.00 31.11 -4.50
C ALA A 832 11.51 30.05 -5.48
N SER A 833 10.84 28.89 -5.48
CA SER A 833 11.20 27.77 -6.34
C SER A 833 11.53 28.26 -7.76
N PRO A 834 12.54 27.70 -8.44
CA PRO A 834 12.66 27.92 -9.87
C PRO A 834 11.33 27.52 -10.51
N GLU A 835 10.82 28.36 -11.42
CA GLU A 835 9.78 27.92 -12.35
C GLU A 835 10.17 26.54 -12.88
N ILE A 836 9.20 25.61 -12.89
CA ILE A 836 9.34 24.31 -13.51
C ILE A 836 9.88 24.53 -14.93
N LEU A 837 11.19 24.36 -15.12
CA LEU A 837 11.79 24.34 -16.43
C LEU A 837 11.36 23.02 -17.07
N ASP A 838 10.62 23.14 -18.18
CA ASP A 838 10.32 22.00 -19.05
C ASP A 838 11.61 21.20 -19.34
N PRO A 839 11.53 19.87 -19.43
CA PRO A 839 12.69 19.03 -19.74
C PRO A 839 13.33 19.46 -21.07
N PRO A 840 14.67 19.39 -21.20
CA PRO A 840 15.37 19.80 -22.42
C PRO A 840 14.89 18.96 -23.61
N ALA A 841 14.57 19.65 -24.72
CA ALA A 841 14.18 19.02 -25.98
C ALA A 841 15.29 18.06 -26.48
N PRO A 842 14.93 16.92 -27.09
CA PRO A 842 15.90 15.97 -27.60
C PRO A 842 16.76 16.58 -28.73
N PRO A 843 18.04 16.18 -28.85
CA PRO A 843 18.92 16.71 -29.88
C PRO A 843 18.40 16.37 -31.29
N ALA A 844 18.44 17.36 -32.17
CA ALA A 844 18.06 17.21 -33.58
C ALA A 844 18.90 16.12 -34.26
N PRO A 845 18.32 15.32 -35.18
CA PRO A 845 19.09 14.33 -35.94
C PRO A 845 20.16 15.03 -36.79
N PRO A 846 21.32 14.38 -37.02
CA PRO A 846 22.36 14.97 -37.85
C PRO A 846 21.82 15.19 -39.27
N GLY A 847 21.74 16.46 -39.66
CA GLY A 847 21.49 16.87 -41.03
C GLY A 847 22.63 16.41 -41.93
N GLY A 848 22.28 15.83 -43.07
CA GLY A 848 23.23 15.33 -44.05
C GLY A 848 24.17 16.41 -44.58
N GLY A 849 25.44 16.02 -44.69
CA GLY A 849 26.55 16.74 -45.28
C GLY A 849 27.81 15.90 -45.18
#